data_AF-A0A0C3AKF7-F1
#
_entry.id   AF-A0A0C3AKF7-F1
#
_cell.length_a   1.000
_cell.length_b   1.000
_cell.length_c   1.000
_cell.angle_alpha   90.00
_cell.angle_beta   90.00
_cell.angle_gamma   90.00
#
_symmetry.space_group_name_H-M   'P 1'
#
loop_
_entity.id
_entity.type
_entity.pdbx_description
1 polymer ?
#
loop_
_entity_poly.entity_id
_entity_poly.type
_entity_poly.pdbx_seq_one_letter_code
_entity_poly.pdbx_strand_id
1 'polypeptide(L)'
;MKRRADVPAEKARISAQAGNLTASTSTGGRLNTHQQRAWEMAADQEGQNIRDALSTSSQKVLHEIQHPQGPPVIVGDDDEVNWEDFQDPNTPMDSEITLTGEGDEVEVLRELSGVHRKRRDLRTWGARIRTREIKWAEQLDILTDTYLRWKSNPSDVEAEGDEFAVEYVDIYNYSASKTFTHIASSRTWNATLLAHGCLSSTPDVVTSVISLRTLELYRRLRLRHAPLSIQAWIKVICDLHNLSYTRSLWRQFVDTFDVYLMILRQVKKRTDLELGCSTADWRMLNSCPACQYKLEDEPPLVPAIEGSMDGGQSLRRVAMREDLHEDPRTFASSYLIGEEDVDRFKHDVKPRPPRKKKNNEPNELPTWAADQEQAGAADGDTEGTTCTDRWQAAMSDIMKRMWAIYRESGIFLAACRHGFIWLILDMIRSGELAKYPLAIIDRLLRVYGKDIGLGYDIVCSFLATIAKSSLSAVAREKALQLVVPAFHGYAHNCACQLGHHPLYVVGFGIEDFEGCERIFSSSNFLARLTRHATRFHRHQSMDMHFTQWDEDKYTELTTFLFNNYKQVNGLLTDMPLAIVALESGKTPEECDYAGHLETERAYLASRKKEPEADIIASKYISLLVVYEEAMKQSEKVNALTSDAVRTAELRGRPAMAKLDAFESVTQIREMVAAYELLHEIPERWTPDSKEWKCAVKYTMVRDFQKALDKLEALVVQRLFELSKMGLAGTGYKMRVHINKGLRARCKAIQNALKKYNVTAVKIGRPVLDWKSISTYGSLAEFSLLRECREDIRSQPWTQAANRQAGIHSLKLTRAYEERKRLNTEVRHVATSIRDEELDFEAHITRVNATDSPLAAELCDIRDRRIRVNRLHKARLSQIHTLIHFNGTTTMGTRIGRVGTETDKDMGCDREVDGTEVSADGEDPEPDEDNAMAVQLATLEIFYEQLSVRAATDDE
;
A
#
# COMPACT_ATOMS: atom_id res chain seq x y z
N MET A 1 33.68 56.11 -87.22
CA MET A 1 33.18 57.10 -86.23
C MET A 1 33.55 56.60 -84.83
N LYS A 2 34.03 57.53 -84.00
CA LYS A 2 34.76 57.44 -82.70
C LYS A 2 34.25 56.35 -81.72
N ARG A 3 35.03 55.74 -80.81
CA ARG A 3 36.48 55.51 -80.51
C ARG A 3 36.51 54.67 -79.20
N ARG A 4 37.35 53.62 -79.16
CA ARG A 4 38.33 53.15 -78.11
C ARG A 4 37.98 53.35 -76.61
N ALA A 5 38.00 52.34 -75.72
CA ALA A 5 39.08 51.42 -75.27
C ALA A 5 40.05 51.98 -74.20
N ASP A 6 40.23 51.17 -73.14
CA ASP A 6 41.39 50.97 -72.22
C ASP A 6 41.63 51.82 -70.93
N VAL A 7 41.37 51.23 -69.74
CA VAL A 7 42.29 50.65 -68.68
C VAL A 7 43.58 51.45 -68.31
N PRO A 8 44.14 51.52 -67.05
CA PRO A 8 44.31 50.49 -65.97
C PRO A 8 44.01 50.94 -64.51
N ALA A 9 43.62 50.06 -63.56
CA ALA A 9 44.43 49.17 -62.69
C ALA A 9 45.54 49.85 -61.85
N GLU A 10 45.46 49.82 -60.50
CA GLU A 10 46.40 49.13 -59.58
C GLU A 10 46.20 49.46 -58.07
N LYS A 11 45.88 48.38 -57.32
CA LYS A 11 46.20 47.94 -55.93
C LYS A 11 46.61 48.87 -54.77
N ALA A 12 45.99 48.53 -53.62
CA ALA A 12 46.54 48.30 -52.26
C ALA A 12 47.02 49.55 -51.47
N ARG A 13 46.83 49.75 -50.16
CA ARG A 13 46.65 48.95 -48.93
C ARG A 13 46.46 50.04 -47.82
N ILE A 14 45.56 50.04 -46.84
CA ILE A 14 45.58 49.34 -45.53
C ILE A 14 44.56 50.05 -44.59
N SER A 15 43.76 49.25 -43.88
CA SER A 15 43.19 49.43 -42.51
C SER A 15 42.26 50.62 -42.21
N ALA A 16 40.95 50.33 -42.10
CA ALA A 16 40.12 50.34 -40.87
C ALA A 16 39.64 51.75 -40.45
N GLN A 17 38.39 52.03 -40.07
CA GLN A 17 37.31 51.25 -39.48
C GLN A 17 36.03 52.15 -39.52
N ALA A 18 34.85 51.53 -39.38
CA ALA A 18 33.53 52.11 -39.05
C ALA A 18 32.62 52.61 -40.21
N GLY A 19 31.40 52.05 -40.23
CA GLY A 19 30.29 52.33 -41.15
C GLY A 19 29.55 51.03 -41.50
N ASN A 20 28.84 50.39 -40.57
CA ASN A 20 27.42 50.62 -40.26
C ASN A 20 26.55 50.87 -41.51
N LEU A 21 25.80 49.83 -41.89
CA LEU A 21 24.39 49.80 -42.33
C LEU A 21 24.19 48.64 -43.32
N THR A 22 23.86 47.45 -42.81
CA THR A 22 23.13 46.44 -43.58
C THR A 22 22.18 45.65 -42.70
N ALA A 23 21.00 45.40 -43.27
CA ALA A 23 19.96 44.45 -42.87
C ALA A 23 19.18 44.73 -41.57
N SER A 24 17.95 45.21 -41.76
CA SER A 24 16.87 45.19 -40.77
C SER A 24 16.65 43.76 -40.26
N THR A 25 17.02 43.51 -39.01
CA THR A 25 16.38 42.48 -38.20
C THR A 25 15.07 43.08 -37.68
N SER A 26 13.93 42.56 -38.14
CA SER A 26 12.64 42.79 -37.50
C SER A 26 12.70 42.19 -36.10
N THR A 27 13.02 43.01 -35.10
CA THR A 27 12.82 42.65 -33.71
C THR A 27 11.32 42.67 -33.45
N GLY A 28 10.70 41.49 -33.44
CA GLY A 28 9.32 41.33 -32.96
C GLY A 28 9.14 42.07 -31.62
N GLY A 29 8.03 42.78 -31.47
CA GLY A 29 7.73 43.52 -30.26
C GLY A 29 7.69 42.59 -29.05
N ARG A 30 8.24 43.01 -27.90
CA ARG A 30 7.94 42.31 -26.63
C ARG A 30 6.43 42.33 -26.44
N LEU A 31 5.85 41.18 -26.10
CA LEU A 31 4.43 41.06 -25.83
C LEU A 31 4.06 42.03 -24.71
N ASN A 32 3.43 43.17 -25.06
CA ASN A 32 3.16 44.21 -24.09
C ASN A 32 1.82 43.95 -23.39
N THR A 33 1.68 44.41 -22.14
CA THR A 33 0.49 44.18 -21.32
C THR A 33 -0.79 44.79 -21.92
N HIS A 34 -0.66 45.78 -22.81
CA HIS A 34 -1.78 46.43 -23.49
C HIS A 34 -2.32 45.61 -24.66
N GLN A 35 -1.43 44.93 -25.41
CA GLN A 35 -1.80 43.97 -26.46
C GLN A 35 -2.45 42.72 -25.85
N GLN A 36 -1.91 42.23 -24.73
CA GLN A 36 -2.54 41.16 -23.95
C GLN A 36 -3.95 41.56 -23.51
N ARG A 37 -4.11 42.75 -22.90
CA ARG A 37 -5.44 43.25 -22.47
C ARG A 37 -6.42 43.49 -23.61
N ALA A 38 -5.96 43.99 -24.76
CA ALA A 38 -6.83 44.24 -25.91
C ALA A 38 -7.45 42.94 -26.45
N TRP A 39 -6.67 41.86 -26.46
CA TRP A 39 -7.16 40.54 -26.88
C TRP A 39 -7.92 39.80 -25.75
N GLU A 40 -7.53 39.99 -24.48
CA GLU A 40 -8.32 39.55 -23.32
C GLU A 40 -9.73 40.16 -23.36
N MET A 41 -9.86 41.46 -23.65
CA MET A 41 -11.17 42.11 -23.82
C MET A 41 -11.96 41.54 -24.99
N ALA A 42 -11.31 41.13 -26.08
CA ALA A 42 -11.98 40.48 -27.21
C ALA A 42 -12.48 39.07 -26.84
N ALA A 43 -11.68 38.30 -26.10
CA ALA A 43 -12.07 36.99 -25.56
C ALA A 43 -13.17 37.11 -24.48
N ASP A 44 -13.09 38.12 -23.61
CA ASP A 44 -14.08 38.42 -22.58
C ASP A 44 -15.42 38.84 -23.19
N GLN A 45 -15.42 39.67 -24.24
CA GLN A 45 -16.62 40.10 -24.94
C GLN A 45 -17.38 38.91 -25.56
N GLU A 46 -16.67 37.92 -26.08
CA GLU A 46 -17.29 36.70 -26.62
C GLU A 46 -17.70 35.71 -25.52
N GLY A 47 -16.93 35.66 -24.41
CA GLY A 47 -17.35 34.98 -23.18
C GLY A 47 -18.62 35.60 -22.58
N GLN A 48 -18.80 36.92 -22.69
CA GLN A 48 -20.05 37.62 -22.39
C GLN A 48 -21.16 37.18 -23.34
N ASN A 49 -20.91 37.11 -24.65
CA ASN A 49 -21.91 36.63 -25.61
C ASN A 49 -22.38 35.19 -25.32
N ILE A 50 -21.47 34.31 -24.87
CA ILE A 50 -21.80 32.94 -24.45
C ILE A 50 -22.57 32.94 -23.12
N ARG A 51 -22.17 33.78 -22.14
CA ARG A 51 -22.91 33.95 -20.89
C ARG A 51 -24.31 34.52 -21.11
N ASP A 52 -24.46 35.42 -22.06
CA ASP A 52 -25.74 36.02 -22.46
C ASP A 52 -26.63 35.01 -23.19
N ALA A 53 -26.06 33.97 -23.80
CA ALA A 53 -26.76 32.83 -24.38
C ALA A 53 -27.17 31.75 -23.36
N LEU A 54 -26.70 31.81 -22.11
CA LEU A 54 -27.13 30.89 -21.05
C LEU A 54 -28.54 31.20 -20.56
N SER A 55 -29.23 30.17 -20.04
CA SER A 55 -30.52 30.37 -19.38
C SER A 55 -30.38 31.29 -18.16
N THR A 56 -31.44 32.05 -17.84
CA THR A 56 -31.47 32.99 -16.71
C THR A 56 -31.13 32.32 -15.38
N SER A 57 -31.48 31.03 -15.23
CA SER A 57 -31.14 30.19 -14.07
C SER A 57 -29.64 29.92 -13.98
N SER A 58 -29.00 29.61 -15.11
CA SER A 58 -27.57 29.33 -15.21
C SER A 58 -26.73 30.60 -14.99
N GLN A 59 -27.18 31.74 -15.51
CA GLN A 59 -26.56 33.05 -15.26
C GLN A 59 -26.58 33.41 -13.77
N LYS A 60 -27.68 33.11 -13.08
CA LYS A 60 -27.83 33.38 -11.64
C LYS A 60 -26.89 32.54 -10.77
N VAL A 61 -26.76 31.26 -11.08
CA VAL A 61 -25.78 30.38 -10.42
C VAL A 61 -24.35 30.85 -10.67
N LEU A 62 -24.03 31.25 -11.91
CA LEU A 62 -22.71 31.79 -12.27
C LEU A 62 -22.40 33.09 -11.50
N HIS A 63 -23.39 33.98 -11.37
CA HIS A 63 -23.29 35.24 -10.63
C HIS A 63 -23.10 35.01 -9.12
N GLU A 64 -23.78 34.03 -8.54
CA GLU A 64 -23.62 33.65 -7.12
C GLU A 64 -22.25 33.02 -6.83
N ILE A 65 -21.66 32.33 -7.82
CA ILE A 65 -20.29 31.79 -7.72
C ILE A 65 -19.23 32.90 -7.87
N GLN A 66 -19.45 33.88 -8.75
CA GLN A 66 -18.51 34.97 -9.01
C GLN A 66 -18.54 36.07 -7.94
N HIS A 67 -19.68 36.27 -7.29
CA HIS A 67 -19.89 37.30 -6.27
C HIS A 67 -20.51 36.71 -5.00
N PRO A 68 -19.72 35.96 -4.18
CA PRO A 68 -20.19 35.54 -2.87
C PRO A 68 -20.47 36.78 -2.01
N GLN A 69 -21.72 36.95 -1.61
CA GLN A 69 -22.22 38.13 -0.89
C GLN A 69 -21.48 38.32 0.44
N GLY A 70 -20.61 39.33 0.50
CA GLY A 70 -20.11 39.96 1.73
C GLY A 70 -20.44 41.47 1.69
N PRO A 71 -20.65 42.13 2.84
CA PRO A 71 -21.18 43.49 2.87
C PRO A 71 -20.18 44.51 2.30
N PRO A 72 -20.66 45.59 1.64
CA PRO A 72 -19.79 46.59 1.03
C PRO A 72 -19.22 47.54 2.08
N VAL A 73 -17.90 47.74 2.07
CA VAL A 73 -17.24 48.80 2.84
C VAL A 73 -17.27 50.08 2.01
N ILE A 74 -17.93 51.11 2.54
CA ILE A 74 -17.98 52.46 1.99
C ILE A 74 -16.63 53.13 2.25
N VAL A 75 -15.98 53.65 1.21
CA VAL A 75 -14.79 54.50 1.32
C VAL A 75 -15.22 55.92 0.97
N GLY A 76 -15.07 56.84 1.93
CA GLY A 76 -15.25 58.28 1.72
C GLY A 76 -13.98 58.92 1.16
N ASP A 77 -14.18 59.91 0.30
CA ASP A 77 -13.15 60.77 -0.27
C ASP A 77 -12.51 61.70 0.79
N ASP A 78 -11.30 62.13 0.45
CA ASP A 78 -10.44 63.15 1.09
C ASP A 78 -9.67 62.72 2.37
N ASP A 79 -8.40 62.34 2.19
CA ASP A 79 -7.24 63.14 2.62
C ASP A 79 -5.92 62.35 2.49
N GLU A 80 -4.84 63.11 2.28
CA GLU A 80 -3.44 62.73 2.01
C GLU A 80 -2.96 61.33 2.42
N VAL A 81 -2.38 60.63 1.43
CA VAL A 81 -1.70 59.32 1.56
C VAL A 81 -0.52 59.41 2.53
N ASN A 82 -0.78 59.11 3.80
CA ASN A 82 0.23 58.69 4.75
C ASN A 82 0.35 57.16 4.74
N TRP A 83 1.56 56.68 4.44
CA TRP A 83 1.90 55.25 4.39
C TRP A 83 2.03 54.70 5.81
N GLU A 84 0.92 54.26 6.42
CA GLU A 84 0.98 53.42 7.62
C GLU A 84 0.15 52.14 7.43
N ASP A 85 0.84 51.02 7.61
CA ASP A 85 0.29 49.67 7.60
C ASP A 85 -0.57 49.45 8.85
N PHE A 86 -1.89 49.31 8.68
CA PHE A 86 -2.65 48.49 9.62
C PHE A 86 -2.40 47.02 9.27
N GLN A 87 -1.55 46.36 10.07
CA GLN A 87 -1.45 44.90 10.10
C GLN A 87 -2.77 44.34 10.63
N ASP A 88 -3.44 43.48 9.86
CA ASP A 88 -4.23 42.41 10.47
C ASP A 88 -3.23 41.37 11.00
N PRO A 89 -3.14 41.16 12.32
CA PRO A 89 -2.23 40.17 12.92
C PRO A 89 -2.45 38.73 12.43
N ASN A 90 -3.56 38.47 11.72
CA ASN A 90 -3.93 37.15 11.20
C ASN A 90 -3.74 36.99 9.69
N THR A 91 -3.08 37.92 8.99
CA THR A 91 -2.72 37.73 7.57
C THR A 91 -1.30 37.19 7.46
N PRO A 92 -1.08 35.91 7.07
CA PRO A 92 0.26 35.39 6.86
C PRO A 92 0.93 36.09 5.68
N MET A 93 2.11 36.65 5.95
CA MET A 93 3.03 37.12 4.91
C MET A 93 3.24 36.03 3.86
N ASP A 94 3.26 36.42 2.59
CA ASP A 94 3.42 35.57 1.40
C ASP A 94 4.83 34.90 1.35
N SER A 95 5.14 34.02 2.29
CA SER A 95 6.41 33.27 2.40
C SER A 95 6.19 31.75 2.35
N GLU A 96 6.15 31.25 1.12
CA GLU A 96 7.16 30.27 0.67
C GLU A 96 7.19 28.87 1.27
N ILE A 97 6.04 28.27 1.59
CA ILE A 97 5.92 26.81 1.63
C ILE A 97 5.11 26.35 0.41
N THR A 98 5.80 26.23 -0.74
CA THR A 98 5.35 25.39 -1.84
C THR A 98 6.49 24.51 -2.35
N LEU A 99 6.55 23.26 -1.86
CA LEU A 99 6.34 22.02 -2.64
C LEU A 99 7.39 21.44 -3.60
N THR A 100 8.57 21.10 -3.11
CA THR A 100 9.16 19.74 -3.26
C THR A 100 10.07 19.52 -2.07
N GLY A 101 9.99 18.36 -1.41
CA GLY A 101 10.69 18.05 -0.16
C GLY A 101 12.20 17.82 -0.33
N GLU A 102 12.91 18.80 -0.87
CA GLU A 102 14.22 18.56 -1.48
C GLU A 102 15.25 19.63 -1.08
N GLY A 103 15.75 19.47 0.15
CA GLY A 103 17.14 19.83 0.43
C GLY A 103 17.45 21.26 0.85
N ASP A 104 16.49 22.03 1.38
CA ASP A 104 16.74 23.41 1.87
C ASP A 104 16.30 23.64 3.33
N GLU A 105 16.65 22.72 4.25
CA GLU A 105 16.50 23.01 5.69
C GLU A 105 17.30 24.26 6.10
N VAL A 106 18.38 24.61 5.38
CA VAL A 106 19.24 25.77 5.65
C VAL A 106 18.69 27.07 5.05
N GLU A 107 18.03 27.03 3.88
CA GLU A 107 17.41 28.21 3.25
C GLU A 107 16.13 28.60 4.01
N VAL A 108 15.34 27.62 4.48
CA VAL A 108 14.17 27.85 5.35
C VAL A 108 14.58 28.51 6.68
N LEU A 109 15.74 28.14 7.24
CA LEU A 109 16.30 28.79 8.44
C LEU A 109 16.81 30.21 8.15
N ARG A 110 17.27 30.50 6.92
CA ARG A 110 17.63 31.85 6.47
C ARG A 110 16.40 32.71 6.15
N GLU A 111 15.33 32.15 5.61
CA GLU A 111 14.07 32.86 5.37
C GLU A 111 13.37 33.23 6.69
N LEU A 112 13.44 32.34 7.70
CA LEU A 112 13.04 32.64 9.09
C LEU A 112 13.84 33.79 9.73
N SER A 113 15.00 34.16 9.17
CA SER A 113 15.83 35.28 9.63
C SER A 113 15.50 36.64 9.00
N GLY A 114 14.43 36.72 8.19
CA GLY A 114 13.71 37.98 7.94
C GLY A 114 14.32 38.94 6.91
N VAL A 115 15.05 38.44 5.90
CA VAL A 115 15.68 39.29 4.89
C VAL A 115 15.03 39.06 3.53
N HIS A 116 13.98 39.82 3.18
CA HIS A 116 13.72 40.46 1.86
C HIS A 116 12.30 41.08 1.77
N ARG A 117 12.20 42.20 1.04
CA ARG A 117 10.97 42.99 0.79
C ARG A 117 10.08 42.31 -0.27
N LYS A 118 8.77 42.14 0.00
CA LYS A 118 7.78 41.54 -0.94
C LYS A 118 6.65 42.52 -1.31
N ARG A 119 6.11 42.33 -2.52
CA ARG A 119 5.03 43.09 -3.18
C ARG A 119 3.65 42.64 -2.67
N ARG A 120 2.73 43.58 -2.38
CA ARG A 120 1.35 43.31 -1.91
C ARG A 120 0.44 42.75 -3.02
N ASP A 121 -0.13 41.55 -2.83
CA ASP A 121 -1.29 41.00 -3.56
C ASP A 121 -2.37 40.65 -2.51
N LEU A 122 -3.59 41.17 -2.66
CA LEU A 122 -4.68 41.03 -1.69
C LEU A 122 -5.42 39.68 -1.78
N ARG A 123 -5.09 38.83 -2.77
CA ARG A 123 -5.77 37.54 -2.99
C ARG A 123 -5.12 36.41 -2.21
N THR A 124 -5.93 35.60 -1.51
CA THR A 124 -5.45 34.41 -0.80
C THR A 124 -4.89 33.36 -1.77
N TRP A 125 -3.91 32.58 -1.33
CA TRP A 125 -3.29 31.51 -2.15
C TRP A 125 -4.33 30.53 -2.73
N GLY A 126 -5.30 30.11 -1.92
CA GLY A 126 -6.38 29.23 -2.37
C GLY A 126 -7.29 29.87 -3.41
N ALA A 127 -7.58 31.19 -3.30
CA ALA A 127 -8.31 31.92 -4.33
C ALA A 127 -7.53 31.98 -5.64
N ARG A 128 -6.21 32.22 -5.59
CA ARG A 128 -5.34 32.23 -6.78
C ARG A 128 -5.38 30.89 -7.53
N ILE A 129 -5.33 29.77 -6.80
CA ILE A 129 -5.42 28.43 -7.41
C ILE A 129 -6.80 28.21 -8.04
N ARG A 130 -7.90 28.51 -7.32
CA ARG A 130 -9.25 28.33 -7.86
C ARG A 130 -9.50 29.15 -9.13
N THR A 131 -9.09 30.42 -9.15
CA THR A 131 -9.21 31.26 -10.35
C THR A 131 -8.40 30.69 -11.52
N ARG A 132 -7.20 30.17 -11.26
CA ARG A 132 -6.37 29.53 -12.27
C ARG A 132 -7.01 28.25 -12.83
N GLU A 133 -7.57 27.41 -11.96
CA GLU A 133 -8.26 26.17 -12.39
C GLU A 133 -9.47 26.47 -13.28
N ILE A 134 -10.28 27.48 -12.93
CA ILE A 134 -11.44 27.90 -13.76
C ILE A 134 -10.96 28.31 -15.17
N LYS A 135 -9.94 29.17 -15.24
CA LYS A 135 -9.40 29.65 -16.52
C LYS A 135 -8.77 28.54 -17.35
N TRP A 136 -8.06 27.60 -16.72
CA TRP A 136 -7.53 26.45 -17.43
C TRP A 136 -8.63 25.51 -17.92
N ALA A 137 -9.70 25.33 -17.15
CA ALA A 137 -10.85 24.53 -17.56
C ALA A 137 -11.55 25.12 -18.79
N GLU A 138 -11.67 26.45 -18.89
CA GLU A 138 -12.23 27.14 -20.05
C GLU A 138 -11.42 26.91 -21.34
N GLN A 139 -10.09 26.72 -21.22
CA GLN A 139 -9.19 26.51 -22.36
C GLN A 139 -8.91 25.04 -22.67
N LEU A 140 -9.24 24.11 -21.77
CA LEU A 140 -8.74 22.72 -21.78
C LEU A 140 -9.09 21.95 -23.07
N ASP A 141 -10.32 22.10 -23.58
CA ASP A 141 -10.72 21.38 -24.79
C ASP A 141 -9.98 21.87 -26.04
N ILE A 142 -9.80 23.20 -26.17
CA ILE A 142 -9.03 23.79 -27.28
C ILE A 142 -7.56 23.38 -27.19
N LEU A 143 -6.99 23.36 -25.98
CA LEU A 143 -5.61 22.90 -25.77
C LEU A 143 -5.46 21.42 -26.11
N THR A 144 -6.47 20.59 -25.80
CA THR A 144 -6.45 19.16 -26.12
C THR A 144 -6.48 18.92 -27.63
N ASP A 145 -7.37 19.61 -28.35
CA ASP A 145 -7.43 19.53 -29.82
C ASP A 145 -6.12 19.96 -30.47
N THR A 146 -5.57 21.07 -29.98
CA THR A 146 -4.31 21.63 -30.49
C THR A 146 -3.13 20.71 -30.18
N TYR A 147 -3.10 20.08 -29.00
CA TYR A 147 -2.09 19.09 -28.64
C TYR A 147 -2.14 17.86 -29.57
N LEU A 148 -3.33 17.32 -29.83
CA LEU A 148 -3.49 16.16 -30.72
C LEU A 148 -3.03 16.49 -32.15
N ARG A 149 -3.39 17.67 -32.67
CA ARG A 149 -2.92 18.14 -33.98
C ARG A 149 -1.40 18.28 -34.02
N TRP A 150 -0.82 19.00 -33.05
CA TRP A 150 0.63 19.16 -32.94
C TRP A 150 1.35 17.81 -32.88
N LYS A 151 0.83 16.85 -32.12
CA LYS A 151 1.43 15.52 -32.00
C LYS A 151 1.34 14.73 -33.31
N SER A 152 0.22 14.84 -34.03
CA SER A 152 0.01 14.15 -35.31
C SER A 152 0.83 14.73 -36.46
N ASN A 153 0.98 16.07 -36.52
CA ASN A 153 1.80 16.75 -37.51
C ASN A 153 2.42 18.03 -36.91
N PRO A 154 3.65 17.96 -36.36
CA PRO A 154 4.29 19.10 -35.71
C PRO A 154 4.80 20.18 -36.68
N SER A 155 4.63 20.02 -38.00
CA SER A 155 5.17 20.93 -39.03
C SER A 155 4.14 21.93 -39.62
N ASP A 156 2.84 21.73 -39.40
CA ASP A 156 1.77 22.52 -40.05
C ASP A 156 1.35 23.77 -39.26
N VAL A 157 2.31 24.61 -38.82
CA VAL A 157 1.94 25.88 -38.19
C VAL A 157 1.76 26.95 -39.26
N GLU A 158 0.53 27.09 -39.78
CA GLU A 158 0.12 28.24 -40.58
C GLU A 158 0.08 29.49 -39.70
N ALA A 159 1.22 30.16 -39.61
CA ALA A 159 1.42 31.36 -38.80
C ALA A 159 1.08 32.62 -39.61
N GLU A 160 -0.16 33.08 -39.50
CA GLU A 160 -0.60 34.40 -39.98
C GLU A 160 -1.04 35.24 -38.78
N GLY A 161 -0.21 36.20 -38.34
CA GLY A 161 -0.53 37.06 -37.20
C GLY A 161 0.65 37.86 -36.65
N ASP A 162 0.41 38.55 -35.53
CA ASP A 162 1.43 39.38 -34.88
C ASP A 162 2.56 38.55 -34.26
N GLU A 163 3.79 39.04 -34.42
CA GLU A 163 4.97 38.47 -33.76
C GLU A 163 5.09 38.97 -32.31
N PHE A 164 5.40 38.06 -31.39
CA PHE A 164 5.64 38.36 -30.00
C PHE A 164 6.81 37.55 -29.43
N ALA A 165 7.58 38.13 -28.53
CA ALA A 165 8.75 37.48 -27.94
C ALA A 165 8.54 37.13 -26.45
N VAL A 166 8.94 35.91 -26.06
CA VAL A 166 8.87 35.39 -24.68
C VAL A 166 10.12 34.58 -24.31
N GLU A 167 10.38 34.42 -23.02
CA GLU A 167 11.45 33.54 -22.52
C GLU A 167 11.13 32.08 -22.89
N TYR A 168 12.08 31.39 -23.51
CA TYR A 168 11.92 30.02 -24.01
C TYR A 168 12.87 29.06 -23.30
N VAL A 169 12.28 28.12 -22.57
CA VAL A 169 12.99 27.10 -21.81
C VAL A 169 12.87 25.76 -22.52
N ASP A 170 14.01 25.20 -22.87
CA ASP A 170 14.09 23.91 -23.51
C ASP A 170 15.37 23.18 -23.11
N ILE A 171 15.29 21.85 -23.00
CA ILE A 171 16.42 21.02 -22.58
C ILE A 171 17.64 21.15 -23.49
N TYR A 172 17.47 21.34 -24.80
CA TYR A 172 18.57 21.45 -25.76
C TYR A 172 18.93 22.89 -26.12
N ASN A 173 17.96 23.80 -26.12
CA ASN A 173 18.16 25.19 -26.55
C ASN A 173 17.44 26.18 -25.61
N TYR A 174 18.13 26.75 -24.63
CA TYR A 174 17.58 27.89 -23.88
C TYR A 174 17.68 29.19 -24.70
N SER A 175 16.63 30.01 -24.68
CA SER A 175 16.68 31.37 -25.21
C SER A 175 15.97 32.34 -24.27
N ALA A 176 16.68 33.41 -23.87
CA ALA A 176 16.11 34.48 -23.07
C ALA A 176 14.98 35.24 -23.78
N SER A 177 14.90 35.15 -25.11
CA SER A 177 13.87 35.78 -25.92
C SER A 177 13.73 35.04 -27.24
N LYS A 178 12.63 34.30 -27.42
CA LYS A 178 12.26 33.65 -28.67
C LYS A 178 10.99 34.28 -29.22
N THR A 179 11.00 34.63 -30.50
CA THR A 179 9.83 35.17 -31.20
C THR A 179 8.92 34.03 -31.66
N PHE A 180 7.63 34.22 -31.44
CA PHE A 180 6.54 33.38 -31.91
C PHE A 180 5.58 34.23 -32.71
N THR A 181 4.90 33.62 -33.68
CA THR A 181 3.87 34.28 -34.48
C THR A 181 2.52 33.79 -34.00
N HIS A 182 1.61 34.72 -33.73
CA HIS A 182 0.25 34.38 -33.35
C HIS A 182 -0.48 33.69 -34.51
N ILE A 183 -1.30 32.68 -34.20
CA ILE A 183 -2.14 32.00 -35.17
C ILE A 183 -3.50 32.71 -35.15
N ALA A 184 -3.87 33.42 -36.22
CA ALA A 184 -5.11 34.21 -36.26
C ALA A 184 -6.39 33.42 -35.90
N SER A 185 -6.44 32.13 -36.20
CA SER A 185 -7.58 31.26 -35.85
C SER A 185 -7.58 30.78 -34.38
N SER A 186 -6.50 30.99 -33.65
CA SER A 186 -6.35 30.57 -32.26
C SER A 186 -7.04 31.55 -31.32
N ARG A 187 -7.84 31.01 -30.38
CA ARG A 187 -8.61 31.80 -29.41
C ARG A 187 -7.82 32.17 -28.16
N THR A 188 -6.68 31.52 -27.91
CA THR A 188 -5.88 31.73 -26.71
C THR A 188 -4.39 31.68 -27.00
N TRP A 189 -3.61 32.42 -26.21
CA TRP A 189 -2.15 32.41 -26.29
C TRP A 189 -1.57 31.01 -26.11
N ASN A 190 -2.14 30.24 -25.16
CA ASN A 190 -1.66 28.90 -24.88
C ASN A 190 -1.95 27.94 -26.04
N ALA A 191 -3.06 28.07 -26.78
CA ALA A 191 -3.30 27.27 -27.97
C ALA A 191 -2.30 27.62 -29.09
N THR A 192 -2.02 28.91 -29.30
CA THR A 192 -0.98 29.36 -30.24
C THR A 192 0.38 28.76 -29.89
N LEU A 193 0.80 28.87 -28.63
CA LEU A 193 2.07 28.34 -28.15
C LEU A 193 2.13 26.81 -28.28
N LEU A 194 1.03 26.11 -28.01
CA LEU A 194 0.95 24.66 -28.07
C LEU A 194 1.09 24.13 -29.49
N ALA A 195 0.53 24.84 -30.48
CA ALA A 195 0.77 24.57 -31.89
C ALA A 195 2.26 24.73 -32.27
N HIS A 196 2.97 25.69 -31.64
CA HIS A 196 4.43 25.84 -31.75
C HIS A 196 5.22 24.86 -30.85
N GLY A 197 4.56 23.85 -30.25
CA GLY A 197 5.20 22.85 -29.40
C GLY A 197 5.66 23.37 -28.03
N CYS A 198 5.03 24.41 -27.51
CA CYS A 198 5.37 25.07 -26.25
C CYS A 198 4.13 25.25 -25.35
N LEU A 199 4.32 25.36 -24.05
CA LEU A 199 3.24 25.65 -23.10
C LEU A 199 3.71 26.67 -22.07
N SER A 200 2.82 27.58 -21.66
CA SER A 200 3.14 28.58 -20.64
C SER A 200 2.67 28.15 -19.25
N SER A 201 3.20 28.82 -18.23
CA SER A 201 2.88 28.56 -16.82
C SER A 201 1.59 29.23 -16.35
N THR A 202 0.98 30.12 -17.14
CA THR A 202 -0.24 30.84 -16.73
C THR A 202 -1.29 30.89 -17.85
N PRO A 203 -2.58 30.97 -17.52
CA PRO A 203 -3.64 30.91 -18.52
C PRO A 203 -3.73 32.18 -19.39
N ASP A 204 -3.33 33.35 -18.87
CA ASP A 204 -3.53 34.64 -19.54
C ASP A 204 -2.22 35.40 -19.81
N VAL A 205 -1.32 35.48 -18.81
CA VAL A 205 -0.12 36.32 -18.87
C VAL A 205 1.11 35.49 -19.21
N VAL A 206 1.40 35.37 -20.50
CA VAL A 206 2.58 34.64 -20.98
C VAL A 206 3.85 35.46 -20.74
N THR A 207 4.73 34.95 -19.89
CA THR A 207 6.05 35.55 -19.60
C THR A 207 7.19 34.61 -19.96
N SER A 208 6.98 33.32 -19.74
CA SER A 208 7.90 32.23 -20.05
C SER A 208 7.11 31.07 -20.64
N VAL A 209 7.77 30.31 -21.50
CA VAL A 209 7.23 29.11 -22.12
C VAL A 209 8.23 27.98 -22.05
N ILE A 210 7.73 26.76 -21.85
CA ILE A 210 8.52 25.53 -21.79
C ILE A 210 8.12 24.65 -22.96
N SER A 211 9.11 24.08 -23.64
CA SER A 211 8.83 23.19 -24.76
C SER A 211 8.16 21.88 -24.31
N LEU A 212 7.24 21.37 -25.13
CA LEU A 212 6.59 20.07 -24.90
C LEU A 212 7.59 18.92 -24.88
N ARG A 213 8.66 19.00 -25.67
CA ARG A 213 9.73 17.98 -25.66
C ARG A 213 10.45 17.92 -24.30
N THR A 214 10.65 19.05 -23.64
CA THR A 214 11.25 19.10 -22.29
C THR A 214 10.32 18.50 -21.25
N LEU A 215 9.02 18.81 -21.33
CA LEU A 215 8.00 18.28 -20.41
C LEU A 215 7.80 16.77 -20.59
N GLU A 216 7.73 16.28 -21.83
CA GLU A 216 7.59 14.84 -22.11
C GLU A 216 8.85 14.07 -21.72
N LEU A 217 10.05 14.61 -21.98
CA LEU A 217 11.29 13.97 -21.54
C LEU A 217 11.33 13.84 -20.02
N TYR A 218 11.03 14.92 -19.29
CA TYR A 218 10.93 14.88 -17.83
C TYR A 218 9.89 13.84 -17.37
N ARG A 219 8.69 13.84 -17.98
CA ARG A 219 7.65 12.86 -17.67
C ARG A 219 8.13 11.44 -17.87
N ARG A 220 8.73 11.11 -19.01
CA ARG A 220 9.23 9.75 -19.34
C ARG A 220 10.30 9.29 -18.37
N LEU A 221 11.25 10.16 -18.04
CA LEU A 221 12.27 9.88 -17.03
C LEU A 221 11.63 9.66 -15.67
N ARG A 222 10.65 10.48 -15.28
CA ARG A 222 9.94 10.35 -14.00
C ARG A 222 9.12 9.07 -13.88
N LEU A 223 8.50 8.61 -14.98
CA LEU A 223 7.77 7.33 -15.00
C LEU A 223 8.72 6.15 -14.77
N ARG A 224 9.96 6.20 -15.26
CA ARG A 224 10.97 5.13 -15.09
C ARG A 224 11.82 5.28 -13.84
N HIS A 225 11.99 6.50 -13.35
CA HIS A 225 12.78 6.84 -12.18
C HIS A 225 11.98 7.79 -11.29
N ALA A 226 11.09 7.18 -10.50
CA ALA A 226 10.19 7.88 -9.58
C ALA A 226 10.87 8.89 -8.63
N PRO A 227 12.14 8.72 -8.19
CA PRO A 227 12.82 9.73 -7.36
C PRO A 227 13.24 11.01 -8.12
N LEU A 228 13.16 11.05 -9.45
CA LEU A 228 13.60 12.22 -10.22
C LEU A 228 12.66 13.41 -9.98
N SER A 229 13.21 14.44 -9.36
CA SER A 229 12.43 15.61 -8.98
C SER A 229 12.49 16.74 -9.98
N ILE A 230 11.53 17.67 -9.86
CA ILE A 230 11.50 18.89 -10.66
C ILE A 230 12.71 19.77 -10.31
N GLN A 231 13.12 19.88 -9.05
CA GLN A 231 14.27 20.69 -8.68
C GLN A 231 15.58 20.14 -9.27
N ALA A 232 15.79 18.83 -9.18
CA ALA A 232 16.95 18.19 -9.81
C ALA A 232 16.91 18.39 -11.33
N TRP A 233 15.74 18.24 -11.95
CA TRP A 233 15.56 18.48 -13.38
C TRP A 233 15.88 19.91 -13.79
N ILE A 234 15.41 20.91 -13.06
CA ILE A 234 15.70 22.32 -13.33
C ILE A 234 17.19 22.63 -13.12
N LYS A 235 17.83 22.06 -12.09
CA LYS A 235 19.28 22.19 -11.91
C LYS A 235 20.05 21.64 -13.12
N VAL A 236 19.62 20.50 -13.69
CA VAL A 236 20.22 19.97 -14.92
C VAL A 236 20.03 20.95 -16.10
N ILE A 237 18.85 21.52 -16.28
CA ILE A 237 18.63 22.55 -17.33
C ILE A 237 19.56 23.76 -17.08
N CYS A 238 19.66 24.22 -15.84
CA CYS A 238 20.54 25.33 -15.48
C CYS A 238 22.01 25.02 -15.78
N ASP A 239 22.50 23.84 -15.39
CA ASP A 239 23.88 23.41 -15.62
C ASP A 239 24.19 23.28 -17.13
N LEU A 240 23.25 22.74 -17.93
CA LEU A 240 23.39 22.59 -19.38
C LEU A 240 23.47 23.93 -20.12
N HIS A 241 22.73 24.94 -19.65
CA HIS A 241 22.61 26.25 -20.31
C HIS A 241 23.40 27.37 -19.61
N ASN A 242 24.23 27.02 -18.63
CA ASN A 242 25.01 27.95 -17.82
C ASN A 242 24.12 29.07 -17.19
N LEU A 243 22.97 28.66 -16.64
CA LEU A 243 22.02 29.52 -15.95
C LEU A 243 22.14 29.32 -14.43
N SER A 244 21.82 30.36 -13.67
CA SER A 244 21.63 30.20 -12.22
C SER A 244 20.27 29.59 -11.93
N TYR A 245 20.23 28.61 -11.02
CA TYR A 245 18.98 28.11 -10.47
C TYR A 245 18.18 29.25 -9.83
N THR A 246 16.90 29.37 -10.19
CA THR A 246 15.97 30.33 -9.59
C THR A 246 14.68 29.64 -9.18
N ARG A 247 14.11 30.11 -8.06
CA ARG A 247 12.79 29.62 -7.59
C ARG A 247 11.67 29.93 -8.58
N SER A 248 11.78 31.01 -9.34
CA SER A 248 10.82 31.37 -10.39
C SER A 248 10.80 30.35 -11.52
N LEU A 249 11.96 29.92 -12.02
CA LEU A 249 12.05 28.91 -13.09
C LEU A 249 11.47 27.57 -12.63
N TRP A 250 11.79 27.17 -11.40
CA TRP A 250 11.19 26.00 -10.77
C TRP A 250 9.65 26.10 -10.70
N ARG A 251 9.13 27.23 -10.22
CA ARG A 251 7.68 27.47 -10.08
C ARG A 251 6.98 27.43 -11.45
N GLN A 252 7.56 28.09 -12.45
CA GLN A 252 7.05 28.08 -13.81
C GLN A 252 7.00 26.67 -14.39
N PHE A 253 8.01 25.84 -14.12
CA PHE A 253 8.01 24.45 -14.56
C PHE A 253 6.94 23.61 -13.87
N VAL A 254 6.80 23.70 -12.55
CA VAL A 254 5.74 23.00 -11.79
C VAL A 254 4.38 23.36 -12.36
N ASP A 255 4.08 24.65 -12.49
CA ASP A 255 2.80 25.15 -12.98
C ASP A 255 2.53 24.68 -14.42
N THR A 256 3.53 24.73 -15.30
CA THR A 256 3.40 24.26 -16.70
C THR A 256 3.24 22.74 -16.79
N PHE A 257 3.96 21.99 -15.94
CA PHE A 257 3.89 20.54 -15.91
C PHE A 257 2.52 20.04 -15.43
N ASP A 258 1.91 20.72 -14.46
CA ASP A 258 0.54 20.44 -14.00
C ASP A 258 -0.48 20.55 -15.14
N VAL A 259 -0.39 21.62 -15.95
CA VAL A 259 -1.26 21.86 -17.10
C VAL A 259 -0.99 20.84 -18.20
N TYR A 260 0.28 20.52 -18.46
CA TYR A 260 0.64 19.46 -19.39
C TYR A 260 0.04 18.11 -19.00
N LEU A 261 0.15 17.72 -17.73
CA LEU A 261 -0.48 16.49 -17.24
C LEU A 261 -2.02 16.56 -17.31
N MET A 262 -2.61 17.74 -17.14
CA MET A 262 -4.06 17.94 -17.30
C MET A 262 -4.51 17.72 -18.74
N ILE A 263 -3.77 18.24 -19.73
CA ILE A 263 -4.02 17.96 -21.16
C ILE A 263 -3.92 16.46 -21.43
N LEU A 264 -2.87 15.79 -20.94
CA LEU A 264 -2.72 14.34 -21.12
C LEU A 264 -3.85 13.52 -20.49
N ARG A 265 -4.36 13.94 -19.32
CA ARG A 265 -5.54 13.30 -18.72
C ARG A 265 -6.79 13.48 -19.56
N GLN A 266 -6.98 14.65 -20.17
CA GLN A 266 -8.11 14.90 -21.08
C GLN A 266 -7.98 14.10 -22.39
N VAL A 267 -6.76 13.99 -22.96
CA VAL A 267 -6.49 13.08 -24.09
C VAL A 267 -6.86 11.65 -23.72
N LYS A 268 -6.37 11.16 -22.56
CA LYS A 268 -6.69 9.81 -22.08
C LYS A 268 -8.20 9.61 -21.91
N LYS A 269 -8.92 10.58 -21.37
CA LYS A 269 -10.38 10.52 -21.22
C LYS A 269 -11.08 10.37 -22.57
N ARG A 270 -10.61 11.06 -23.61
CA ARG A 270 -11.18 10.96 -24.97
C ARG A 270 -10.85 9.61 -25.61
N THR A 271 -9.62 9.11 -25.47
CA THR A 271 -9.26 7.77 -25.97
C THR A 271 -10.01 6.67 -25.22
N ASP A 272 -10.16 6.79 -23.90
CA ASP A 272 -10.91 5.83 -23.09
C ASP A 272 -12.39 5.83 -23.49
N LEU A 273 -13.00 7.01 -23.72
CA LEU A 273 -14.38 7.09 -24.19
C LEU A 273 -14.56 6.40 -25.54
N GLU A 274 -13.62 6.62 -26.46
CA GLU A 274 -13.63 6.07 -27.80
C GLU A 274 -13.48 4.54 -27.79
N LEU A 275 -12.60 4.00 -26.95
CA LEU A 275 -12.39 2.55 -26.77
C LEU A 275 -13.46 1.87 -25.88
N GLY A 276 -14.48 2.60 -25.42
CA GLY A 276 -15.49 2.07 -24.50
C GLY A 276 -14.99 1.80 -23.07
N CYS A 277 -13.87 2.40 -22.68
CA CYS A 277 -13.17 2.22 -21.41
C CYS A 277 -13.61 3.19 -20.30
N SER A 278 -14.79 3.80 -20.42
CA SER A 278 -15.25 4.89 -19.55
C SER A 278 -16.31 4.50 -18.51
N THR A 279 -16.71 3.22 -18.45
CA THR A 279 -17.73 2.77 -17.49
C THR A 279 -17.21 2.81 -16.05
N ALA A 280 -18.13 2.85 -15.08
CA ALA A 280 -17.77 2.74 -13.67
C ALA A 280 -16.96 1.45 -13.42
N ASP A 281 -15.90 1.55 -12.61
CA ASP A 281 -15.00 0.44 -12.28
C ASP A 281 -14.34 -0.26 -13.47
N TRP A 282 -14.34 0.35 -14.66
CA TRP A 282 -13.79 -0.26 -15.87
C TRP A 282 -12.36 -0.77 -15.67
N ARG A 283 -11.49 0.04 -15.05
CA ARG A 283 -10.10 -0.33 -14.77
C ARG A 283 -10.01 -1.62 -13.94
N MET A 284 -10.74 -1.70 -12.82
CA MET A 284 -10.73 -2.91 -11.99
C MET A 284 -11.21 -4.14 -12.76
N LEU A 285 -12.19 -3.97 -13.65
CA LEU A 285 -12.77 -5.05 -14.44
C LEU A 285 -11.96 -5.42 -15.70
N ASN A 286 -10.92 -4.65 -16.07
CA ASN A 286 -10.24 -4.83 -17.37
C ASN A 286 -8.71 -4.67 -17.32
N SER A 287 -8.10 -4.28 -16.20
CA SER A 287 -6.64 -4.04 -16.13
C SER A 287 -5.80 -5.30 -16.31
N CYS A 288 -6.20 -6.43 -15.71
CA CYS A 288 -5.43 -7.66 -15.71
C CYS A 288 -6.13 -8.72 -16.57
N PRO A 289 -5.70 -8.95 -17.82
CA PRO A 289 -6.38 -9.90 -18.70
C PRO A 289 -6.41 -11.31 -18.13
N ALA A 290 -5.36 -11.74 -17.41
CA ALA A 290 -5.34 -13.05 -16.74
C ALA A 290 -6.47 -13.22 -15.70
N CYS A 291 -6.78 -12.18 -14.92
CA CYS A 291 -7.81 -12.24 -13.88
C CYS A 291 -9.23 -12.01 -14.42
N GLN A 292 -9.42 -11.00 -15.27
CA GLN A 292 -10.75 -10.48 -15.57
C GLN A 292 -11.29 -10.84 -16.96
N TYR A 293 -10.46 -11.40 -17.85
CA TYR A 293 -10.87 -11.74 -19.21
C TYR A 293 -11.53 -13.12 -19.31
N LYS A 294 -12.60 -13.31 -18.54
CA LYS A 294 -13.32 -14.59 -18.43
C LYS A 294 -13.97 -15.01 -19.75
N LEU A 295 -13.89 -16.30 -20.06
CA LEU A 295 -14.39 -16.94 -21.27
C LEU A 295 -15.65 -17.77 -20.99
N GLU A 296 -16.51 -17.93 -22.00
CA GLU A 296 -17.79 -18.64 -21.86
C GLU A 296 -17.64 -20.13 -21.52
N ASP A 297 -16.57 -20.76 -21.99
CA ASP A 297 -16.30 -22.19 -21.88
C ASP A 297 -15.18 -22.52 -20.86
N GLU A 298 -14.86 -21.58 -19.95
CA GLU A 298 -13.80 -21.78 -18.96
C GLU A 298 -14.27 -22.66 -17.78
N PRO A 299 -13.38 -23.51 -17.22
CA PRO A 299 -13.68 -24.21 -15.97
C PRO A 299 -13.72 -23.22 -14.80
N PRO A 300 -14.64 -23.40 -13.83
CA PRO A 300 -14.67 -22.52 -12.66
C PRO A 300 -13.40 -22.65 -11.81
N LEU A 301 -12.91 -21.51 -11.38
CA LEU A 301 -11.78 -21.36 -10.44
C LEU A 301 -12.32 -21.03 -9.04
N VAL A 302 -11.71 -21.61 -8.01
CA VAL A 302 -12.04 -21.35 -6.61
C VAL A 302 -10.71 -21.18 -5.85
N PRO A 303 -10.36 -19.95 -5.40
CA PRO A 303 -11.09 -18.69 -5.61
C PRO A 303 -11.20 -18.27 -7.09
N ALA A 304 -12.24 -17.50 -7.45
CA ALA A 304 -12.41 -16.99 -8.81
C ALA A 304 -11.34 -15.93 -9.14
N ILE A 305 -10.93 -15.13 -8.16
CA ILE A 305 -9.87 -14.13 -8.28
C ILE A 305 -9.01 -14.11 -7.01
N GLU A 306 -7.70 -13.93 -7.17
CA GLU A 306 -6.72 -13.95 -6.09
C GLU A 306 -5.93 -12.64 -6.03
N GLY A 307 -5.64 -12.17 -4.82
CA GLY A 307 -4.82 -10.99 -4.60
C GLY A 307 -4.35 -10.87 -3.16
N SER A 308 -3.63 -9.79 -2.87
CA SER A 308 -3.15 -9.47 -1.53
C SER A 308 -3.55 -8.04 -1.17
N MET A 309 -3.68 -7.77 0.13
CA MET A 309 -3.91 -6.43 0.64
C MET A 309 -3.09 -6.18 1.90
N ASP A 310 -2.55 -4.96 2.04
CA ASP A 310 -1.73 -4.60 3.20
C ASP A 310 -1.52 -3.07 3.35
N GLY A 311 -0.96 -2.66 4.50
CA GLY A 311 -0.64 -1.27 4.86
C GLY A 311 0.84 -0.90 4.75
N GLY A 312 1.17 0.05 3.88
CA GLY A 312 2.51 0.60 3.69
C GLY A 312 2.70 1.96 4.35
N GLN A 313 3.70 2.11 5.22
CA GLN A 313 3.92 3.35 5.99
C GLN A 313 4.99 4.30 5.41
N SER A 314 5.52 4.01 4.23
CA SER A 314 6.64 4.78 3.65
C SER A 314 6.18 6.09 3.01
N LEU A 315 5.03 6.08 2.36
CA LEU A 315 4.41 7.24 1.72
C LEU A 315 3.73 8.12 2.75
N ARG A 316 4.48 8.69 3.69
CA ARG A 316 3.96 9.66 4.66
C ARG A 316 3.85 11.04 4.05
N ARG A 317 2.92 11.86 4.50
CA ARG A 317 2.86 13.30 4.20
C ARG A 317 2.68 14.11 5.47
N VAL A 318 3.54 15.11 5.66
CA VAL A 318 3.54 15.97 6.84
C VAL A 318 2.23 16.78 6.87
N ALA A 319 1.63 16.87 8.05
CA ALA A 319 0.51 17.76 8.29
C ALA A 319 1.02 19.21 8.17
N MET A 320 0.44 19.98 7.24
CA MET A 320 0.70 21.41 7.19
C MET A 320 0.14 22.05 8.47
N ARG A 321 0.77 23.13 8.95
CA ARG A 321 0.29 23.86 10.14
C ARG A 321 -1.14 24.38 9.90
N GLU A 322 -1.93 24.52 10.95
CA GLU A 322 -3.37 24.89 10.87
C GLU A 322 -3.62 26.25 10.19
N ASP A 323 -2.65 27.16 10.20
CA ASP A 323 -2.65 28.46 9.54
C ASP A 323 -2.31 28.41 8.03
N LEU A 324 -1.80 27.28 7.55
CA LEU A 324 -1.52 27.04 6.13
C LEU A 324 -2.75 26.42 5.45
N HIS A 325 -3.32 27.16 4.50
CA HIS A 325 -4.44 26.67 3.70
C HIS A 325 -4.00 25.44 2.88
N GLU A 326 -4.77 24.36 2.96
CA GLU A 326 -4.54 23.20 2.09
C GLU A 326 -4.87 23.50 0.63
N ASP A 327 -4.21 22.77 -0.28
CA ASP A 327 -4.47 22.85 -1.72
C ASP A 327 -5.95 22.60 -1.99
N PRO A 328 -6.69 23.58 -2.55
CA PRO A 328 -8.11 23.44 -2.75
C PRO A 328 -8.45 22.45 -3.88
N ARG A 329 -7.46 22.01 -4.67
CA ARG A 329 -7.66 21.05 -5.75
C ARG A 329 -7.84 19.65 -5.20
N THR A 330 -8.80 18.92 -5.76
CA THR A 330 -8.98 17.49 -5.51
C THR A 330 -8.53 16.71 -6.74
N PHE A 331 -7.69 15.69 -6.53
CA PHE A 331 -7.22 14.83 -7.61
C PHE A 331 -8.16 13.62 -7.76
N ALA A 332 -8.72 13.43 -8.94
CA ALA A 332 -9.55 12.26 -9.26
C ALA A 332 -8.68 11.14 -9.84
N SER A 333 -8.70 9.97 -9.20
CA SER A 333 -7.98 8.77 -9.66
C SER A 333 -8.88 7.55 -9.52
N SER A 334 -8.83 6.65 -10.50
CA SER A 334 -9.52 5.35 -10.45
C SER A 334 -8.83 4.33 -9.54
N TYR A 335 -7.65 4.66 -8.99
CA TYR A 335 -6.96 3.84 -7.99
C TYR A 335 -7.39 4.19 -6.57
N LEU A 336 -7.85 5.41 -6.30
CA LEU A 336 -8.03 5.93 -4.94
C LEU A 336 -9.47 5.76 -4.43
N ILE A 337 -9.62 5.26 -3.21
CA ILE A 337 -10.87 5.35 -2.44
C ILE A 337 -10.85 6.63 -1.61
N GLY A 338 -11.95 7.39 -1.63
CA GLY A 338 -12.10 8.62 -0.86
C GLY A 338 -12.15 8.40 0.65
N GLU A 339 -11.72 9.39 1.42
CA GLU A 339 -11.73 9.35 2.90
C GLU A 339 -13.15 9.12 3.44
N GLU A 340 -14.16 9.76 2.83
CA GLU A 340 -15.58 9.62 3.19
C GLU A 340 -16.08 8.17 3.07
N ASP A 341 -15.68 7.46 2.01
CA ASP A 341 -16.08 6.06 1.80
C ASP A 341 -15.40 5.12 2.79
N VAL A 342 -14.14 5.39 3.15
CA VAL A 342 -13.41 4.63 4.16
C VAL A 342 -14.00 4.85 5.56
N ASP A 343 -14.38 6.09 5.88
CA ASP A 343 -14.89 6.46 7.20
C ASP A 343 -16.28 5.90 7.51
N ARG A 344 -16.99 5.33 6.51
CA ARG A 344 -18.20 4.52 6.73
C ARG A 344 -17.95 3.35 7.69
N PHE A 345 -16.73 2.81 7.68
CA PHE A 345 -16.32 1.67 8.52
C PHE A 345 -15.59 2.09 9.81
N LYS A 346 -15.47 3.40 10.09
CA LYS A 346 -14.73 3.94 11.23
C LYS A 346 -15.21 3.41 12.58
N HIS A 347 -16.51 3.16 12.69
CA HIS A 347 -17.17 2.72 13.92
C HIS A 347 -17.78 1.32 13.84
N ASP A 348 -17.45 0.57 12.78
CA ASP A 348 -17.97 -0.79 12.56
C ASP A 348 -17.54 -1.77 13.65
N VAL A 349 -16.34 -1.57 14.21
CA VAL A 349 -15.77 -2.44 15.23
C VAL A 349 -15.37 -1.60 16.43
N LYS A 350 -15.66 -2.12 17.63
CA LYS A 350 -15.31 -1.45 18.88
C LYS A 350 -13.82 -1.64 19.20
N PRO A 351 -13.12 -0.61 19.69
CA PRO A 351 -11.72 -0.72 20.10
C PRO A 351 -11.58 -1.67 21.29
N ARG A 352 -10.44 -2.36 21.39
CA ARG A 352 -10.15 -3.21 22.54
C ARG A 352 -9.82 -2.34 23.76
N PRO A 353 -10.40 -2.58 24.95
CA PRO A 353 -10.03 -1.84 26.14
C PRO A 353 -8.55 -2.09 26.50
N PRO A 354 -7.80 -1.06 26.92
CA PRO A 354 -6.40 -1.22 27.31
C PRO A 354 -6.28 -2.22 28.48
N ARG A 355 -5.35 -3.17 28.37
CA ARG A 355 -5.03 -4.08 29.49
C ARG A 355 -4.55 -3.22 30.66
N LYS A 356 -5.25 -3.24 31.80
CA LYS A 356 -4.80 -2.62 33.05
C LYS A 356 -3.38 -3.08 33.36
N LYS A 357 -2.38 -2.20 33.23
CA LYS A 357 -1.03 -2.49 33.71
C LYS A 357 -1.14 -2.67 35.23
N LYS A 358 -0.75 -3.85 35.74
CA LYS A 358 -0.42 -4.00 37.16
C LYS A 358 0.89 -3.25 37.36
N ASN A 359 0.83 -1.94 37.60
CA ASN A 359 1.87 -1.13 38.25
C ASN A 359 1.24 0.23 38.60
N ASN A 360 1.17 0.52 39.89
CA ASN A 360 0.79 1.81 40.45
C ASN A 360 1.95 2.81 40.25
N GLU A 361 2.14 3.33 39.04
CA GLU A 361 2.88 4.58 38.87
C GLU A 361 2.01 5.57 38.08
N PRO A 362 1.70 6.75 38.67
CA PRO A 362 0.97 7.79 37.98
C PRO A 362 1.94 8.49 37.03
N ASN A 363 1.99 8.05 35.77
CA ASN A 363 2.60 8.85 34.72
C ASN A 363 1.48 9.60 33.98
N GLU A 364 0.95 10.63 34.65
CA GLU A 364 0.08 11.63 34.02
C GLU A 364 0.96 12.52 33.13
N LEU A 365 1.04 12.18 31.85
CA LEU A 365 1.38 13.15 30.82
C LEU A 365 0.09 13.60 30.12
N PRO A 366 -0.07 14.90 29.85
CA PRO A 366 -1.31 15.45 29.33
C PRO A 366 -1.63 14.86 27.96
N THR A 367 -2.86 14.36 27.84
CA THR A 367 -3.43 13.80 26.61
C THR A 367 -3.82 14.97 25.70
N TRP A 368 -3.02 15.25 24.68
CA TRP A 368 -3.37 16.22 23.65
C TRP A 368 -4.05 15.48 22.48
N ALA A 369 -5.28 15.89 22.18
CA ALA A 369 -6.29 15.34 21.25
C ALA A 369 -7.21 14.25 21.83
N ALA A 370 -8.46 14.66 22.06
CA ALA A 370 -9.57 13.87 22.60
C ALA A 370 -10.36 13.16 21.49
N ASP A 371 -9.69 12.44 20.59
CA ASP A 371 -10.40 11.52 19.70
C ASP A 371 -10.65 10.19 20.42
N GLN A 372 -11.86 9.66 20.28
CA GLN A 372 -12.15 8.28 20.70
C GLN A 372 -11.14 7.34 20.02
N GLU A 373 -10.46 6.51 20.81
CA GLU A 373 -9.54 5.50 20.31
C GLU A 373 -10.27 4.66 19.24
N GLN A 374 -9.74 4.58 18.02
CA GLN A 374 -10.37 3.83 16.91
C GLN A 374 -9.88 2.38 16.91
N ALA A 375 -10.72 1.46 16.41
CA ALA A 375 -10.38 0.04 16.39
C ALA A 375 -9.25 -0.27 15.39
N GLY A 376 -8.20 -0.93 15.88
CA GLY A 376 -7.18 -1.56 15.05
C GLY A 376 -7.74 -2.75 14.26
N ALA A 377 -7.07 -3.15 13.18
CA ALA A 377 -7.55 -4.25 12.33
C ALA A 377 -7.68 -5.60 13.07
N ALA A 378 -6.97 -5.81 14.18
CA ALA A 378 -7.07 -7.02 15.01
C ALA A 378 -8.11 -6.91 16.16
N ASP A 379 -8.74 -5.76 16.37
CA ASP A 379 -9.54 -5.51 17.60
C ASP A 379 -10.86 -6.29 17.66
N GLY A 380 -11.32 -6.83 16.53
CA GLY A 380 -12.44 -7.77 16.51
C GLY A 380 -12.17 -9.08 17.25
N ASP A 381 -10.90 -9.46 17.46
CA ASP A 381 -10.57 -10.69 18.16
C ASP A 381 -10.57 -10.53 19.70
N THR A 382 -11.71 -10.84 20.31
CA THR A 382 -11.89 -10.82 21.77
C THR A 382 -11.41 -12.08 22.47
N GLU A 383 -11.24 -13.19 21.75
CA GLU A 383 -10.84 -14.49 22.30
C GLU A 383 -9.31 -14.62 22.43
N GLY A 384 -8.56 -13.69 21.83
CA GLY A 384 -7.13 -13.55 22.04
C GLY A 384 -6.35 -14.63 21.31
N THR A 385 -6.50 -14.68 19.97
CA THR A 385 -5.55 -15.41 19.14
C THR A 385 -4.14 -14.91 19.47
N THR A 386 -3.28 -15.82 19.90
CA THR A 386 -1.95 -15.51 20.46
C THR A 386 -0.96 -14.95 19.42
N CYS A 387 -1.38 -14.80 18.16
CA CYS A 387 -0.55 -14.34 17.06
C CYS A 387 -0.43 -12.80 17.02
N THR A 388 -1.52 -12.05 17.28
CA THR A 388 -1.54 -10.57 17.12
C THR A 388 -1.09 -9.79 18.35
N ASP A 389 -1.14 -10.40 19.54
CA ASP A 389 -0.48 -9.86 20.76
C ASP A 389 1.03 -9.58 20.52
N ARG A 390 1.65 -10.21 19.51
CA ARG A 390 3.05 -10.01 19.11
C ARG A 390 3.29 -8.77 18.24
N TRP A 391 2.28 -8.33 17.49
CA TRP A 391 2.36 -7.19 16.56
C TRP A 391 1.91 -5.88 17.23
N GLN A 392 0.85 -5.92 18.05
CA GLN A 392 0.37 -4.74 18.81
C GLN A 392 1.31 -4.34 19.97
N ALA A 393 2.04 -5.29 20.57
CA ALA A 393 2.92 -5.01 21.72
C ALA A 393 4.19 -4.19 21.39
N ALA A 394 4.42 -3.87 20.11
CA ALA A 394 5.54 -3.03 19.66
C ALA A 394 5.13 -1.57 19.32
N MET A 395 3.85 -1.21 19.46
CA MET A 395 3.38 0.15 19.23
C MET A 395 3.68 1.03 20.45
N SER A 396 4.95 1.45 20.55
CA SER A 396 5.41 2.39 21.57
C SER A 396 4.69 3.74 21.47
N ASP A 397 4.58 4.46 22.59
CA ASP A 397 4.05 5.84 22.62
C ASP A 397 4.79 6.80 21.66
N ILE A 398 6.02 6.43 21.26
CA ILE A 398 6.82 7.13 20.24
C ILE A 398 6.16 7.06 18.86
N MET A 399 5.56 5.92 18.48
CA MET A 399 4.86 5.78 17.19
C MET A 399 3.55 6.58 17.15
N LYS A 400 2.82 6.66 18.27
CA LYS A 400 1.61 7.50 18.39
C LYS A 400 1.97 8.99 18.25
N ARG A 401 3.06 9.46 18.87
CA ARG A 401 3.58 10.83 18.71
C ARG A 401 4.08 11.11 17.29
N MET A 402 4.72 10.12 16.65
CA MET A 402 5.19 10.23 15.27
C MET A 402 4.03 10.46 14.29
N TRP A 403 2.88 9.81 14.48
CA TRP A 403 1.71 10.03 13.61
C TRP A 403 1.09 11.41 13.74
N ALA A 404 1.27 12.12 14.87
CA ALA A 404 0.75 13.48 15.02
C ALA A 404 1.38 14.49 14.03
N ILE A 405 2.60 14.21 13.54
CA ILE A 405 3.31 15.06 12.58
C ILE A 405 2.80 14.85 11.14
N TYR A 406 2.21 13.69 10.85
CA TYR A 406 1.80 13.31 9.50
C TYR A 406 0.28 13.34 9.38
N ARG A 407 -0.27 13.98 8.34
CA ARG A 407 -1.70 13.82 8.06
C ARG A 407 -1.95 12.43 7.48
N GLU A 408 -1.25 12.07 6.42
CA GLU A 408 -1.23 10.74 5.84
C GLU A 408 0.00 10.00 6.38
N SER A 409 -0.23 8.96 7.17
CA SER A 409 0.82 8.12 7.77
C SER A 409 1.32 7.02 6.83
N GLY A 410 0.71 6.88 5.65
CA GLY A 410 1.00 5.85 4.67
C GLY A 410 -0.18 5.63 3.71
N ILE A 411 -0.16 4.49 3.02
CA ILE A 411 -1.25 4.01 2.18
C ILE A 411 -1.62 2.58 2.58
N PHE A 412 -2.87 2.18 2.36
CA PHE A 412 -3.26 0.78 2.36
C PHE A 412 -3.68 0.43 0.93
N LEU A 413 -3.27 -0.73 0.42
CA LEU A 413 -3.55 -1.10 -0.97
C LEU A 413 -3.97 -2.55 -1.10
N ALA A 414 -4.65 -2.86 -2.20
CA ALA A 414 -4.89 -4.21 -2.67
C ALA A 414 -4.48 -4.36 -4.14
N ALA A 415 -3.96 -5.52 -4.49
CA ALA A 415 -3.53 -5.87 -5.85
C ALA A 415 -3.82 -7.33 -6.17
N CYS A 416 -4.00 -7.66 -7.46
CA CYS A 416 -4.13 -9.06 -7.88
C CYS A 416 -2.81 -9.82 -7.73
N ARG A 417 -2.86 -11.16 -7.82
CA ARG A 417 -1.67 -12.01 -7.78
C ARG A 417 -0.63 -11.69 -8.87
N HIS A 418 -1.06 -11.16 -10.02
CA HIS A 418 -0.16 -10.71 -11.10
C HIS A 418 0.44 -9.31 -10.86
N GLY A 419 0.07 -8.64 -9.76
CA GLY A 419 0.63 -7.38 -9.31
C GLY A 419 -0.07 -6.12 -9.81
N PHE A 420 -1.17 -6.22 -10.57
CA PHE A 420 -1.97 -5.06 -10.95
C PHE A 420 -2.69 -4.48 -9.74
N ILE A 421 -2.63 -3.15 -9.60
CA ILE A 421 -3.27 -2.47 -8.47
C ILE A 421 -4.78 -2.56 -8.60
N TRP A 422 -5.48 -2.99 -7.56
CA TRP A 422 -6.93 -2.88 -7.49
C TRP A 422 -7.34 -1.55 -6.88
N LEU A 423 -6.88 -1.24 -5.69
CA LEU A 423 -7.33 -0.07 -4.94
C LEU A 423 -6.23 0.41 -3.99
N ILE A 424 -6.24 1.71 -3.72
CA ILE A 424 -5.35 2.40 -2.79
C ILE A 424 -6.21 3.34 -1.94
N LEU A 425 -5.88 3.46 -0.66
CA LEU A 425 -6.45 4.45 0.24
C LEU A 425 -5.34 5.11 1.06
N ASP A 426 -5.55 6.34 1.53
CA ASP A 426 -4.64 6.98 2.47
C ASP A 426 -4.94 6.52 3.90
N MET A 427 -3.89 6.20 4.66
CA MET A 427 -4.01 6.02 6.10
C MET A 427 -3.88 7.38 6.79
N ILE A 428 -4.92 7.83 7.49
CA ILE A 428 -5.00 9.17 8.07
C ILE A 428 -4.68 9.14 9.57
N ARG A 429 -3.58 9.80 9.96
CA ARG A 429 -3.11 9.99 11.36
C ARG A 429 -3.12 8.71 12.21
N SER A 430 -2.92 7.55 11.59
CA SER A 430 -3.08 6.25 12.26
C SER A 430 -2.12 5.19 11.71
N GLY A 431 -1.99 4.06 12.40
CA GLY A 431 -1.51 2.82 11.77
C GLY A 431 -2.63 2.16 10.95
N GLU A 432 -2.57 0.84 10.79
CA GLU A 432 -3.63 0.04 10.16
C GLU A 432 -4.86 -0.12 11.09
N LEU A 433 -5.82 0.78 10.95
CA LEU A 433 -7.14 0.67 11.57
C LEU A 433 -8.04 -0.30 10.80
N ALA A 434 -9.04 -0.87 11.47
CA ALA A 434 -9.96 -1.84 10.87
C ALA A 434 -10.71 -1.29 9.65
N LYS A 435 -10.99 0.02 9.61
CA LYS A 435 -11.72 0.67 8.51
C LYS A 435 -11.06 0.51 7.14
N TYR A 436 -9.73 0.43 7.08
CA TYR A 436 -8.98 0.36 5.83
C TYR A 436 -9.19 -0.97 5.07
N PRO A 437 -8.85 -2.14 5.66
CA PRO A 437 -9.12 -3.41 4.99
C PRO A 437 -10.62 -3.69 4.82
N LEU A 438 -11.49 -3.18 5.71
CA LEU A 438 -12.94 -3.29 5.53
C LEU A 438 -13.43 -2.53 4.28
N ALA A 439 -12.98 -1.29 4.07
CA ALA A 439 -13.35 -0.51 2.89
C ALA A 439 -12.90 -1.16 1.57
N ILE A 440 -11.69 -1.73 1.56
CA ILE A 440 -11.21 -2.50 0.41
C ILE A 440 -12.08 -3.73 0.16
N ILE A 441 -12.37 -4.53 1.18
CA ILE A 441 -13.21 -5.72 1.03
C ILE A 441 -14.60 -5.36 0.51
N ASP A 442 -15.25 -4.32 1.06
CA ASP A 442 -16.55 -3.86 0.57
C ASP A 442 -16.49 -3.54 -0.93
N ARG A 443 -15.46 -2.78 -1.37
CA ARG A 443 -15.31 -2.42 -2.77
C ARG A 443 -15.05 -3.65 -3.66
N LEU A 444 -14.16 -4.55 -3.23
CA LEU A 444 -13.86 -5.77 -3.98
C LEU A 444 -15.08 -6.69 -4.11
N LEU A 445 -15.86 -6.88 -3.04
CA LEU A 445 -17.07 -7.70 -3.06
C LEU A 445 -18.18 -7.11 -3.94
N ARG A 446 -18.27 -5.78 -4.04
CA ARG A 446 -19.21 -5.10 -4.95
C ARG A 446 -18.80 -5.23 -6.41
N VAL A 447 -17.51 -5.12 -6.71
CA VAL A 447 -16.99 -5.09 -8.10
C VAL A 447 -16.82 -6.50 -8.66
N TYR A 448 -16.17 -7.41 -7.93
CA TYR A 448 -15.86 -8.76 -8.42
C TYR A 448 -16.89 -9.82 -8.00
N GLY A 449 -17.70 -9.54 -6.98
CA GLY A 449 -18.76 -10.44 -6.55
C GLY A 449 -18.26 -11.55 -5.62
N LYS A 450 -18.42 -12.80 -6.05
CA LYS A 450 -18.21 -14.01 -5.22
C LYS A 450 -16.80 -14.60 -5.38
N ASP A 451 -16.41 -15.41 -4.41
CA ASP A 451 -15.23 -16.27 -4.43
C ASP A 451 -13.91 -15.50 -4.59
N ILE A 452 -13.75 -14.41 -3.83
CA ILE A 452 -12.51 -13.64 -3.78
C ILE A 452 -11.56 -14.28 -2.76
N GLY A 453 -10.32 -14.52 -3.16
CA GLY A 453 -9.23 -14.97 -2.29
C GLY A 453 -8.23 -13.86 -2.00
N LEU A 454 -8.02 -13.51 -0.72
CA LEU A 454 -7.06 -12.47 -0.32
C LEU A 454 -6.02 -12.94 0.68
N GLY A 455 -4.76 -12.59 0.41
CA GLY A 455 -3.68 -12.62 1.40
C GLY A 455 -3.70 -11.38 2.30
N TYR A 456 -3.63 -11.58 3.62
CA TYR A 456 -3.39 -10.52 4.60
C TYR A 456 -2.65 -11.06 5.85
N ASP A 457 -1.72 -10.28 6.39
CA ASP A 457 -0.83 -10.72 7.48
C ASP A 457 -1.54 -11.18 8.75
N ILE A 458 -2.64 -10.51 9.10
CA ILE A 458 -3.32 -10.70 10.37
C ILE A 458 -4.67 -11.42 10.23
N VAL A 459 -4.84 -12.24 9.18
CA VAL A 459 -6.10 -12.97 8.89
C VAL A 459 -6.68 -13.67 10.12
N CYS A 460 -5.83 -14.29 10.95
CA CYS A 460 -6.27 -15.02 12.15
C CYS A 460 -7.06 -14.17 13.15
N SER A 461 -6.81 -12.85 13.23
CA SER A 461 -7.60 -11.93 14.06
C SER A 461 -8.59 -11.14 13.22
N PHE A 462 -8.23 -10.82 11.98
CA PHE A 462 -9.05 -10.00 11.10
C PHE A 462 -10.36 -10.70 10.69
N LEU A 463 -10.40 -12.04 10.64
CA LEU A 463 -11.65 -12.78 10.46
C LEU A 463 -12.69 -12.45 11.54
N ALA A 464 -12.25 -12.28 12.80
CA ALA A 464 -13.15 -11.86 13.88
C ALA A 464 -13.61 -10.40 13.72
N THR A 465 -12.75 -9.54 13.16
CA THR A 465 -13.09 -8.15 12.79
C THR A 465 -14.17 -8.13 11.71
N ILE A 466 -14.05 -8.93 10.65
CA ILE A 466 -15.10 -9.07 9.62
C ILE A 466 -16.39 -9.62 10.22
N ALA A 467 -16.30 -10.64 11.08
CA ALA A 467 -17.49 -11.27 11.67
C ALA A 467 -18.31 -10.29 12.53
N LYS A 468 -17.66 -9.26 13.09
CA LYS A 468 -18.26 -8.22 13.94
C LYS A 468 -18.57 -6.92 13.21
N SER A 469 -18.15 -6.76 11.96
CA SER A 469 -18.43 -5.58 11.16
C SER A 469 -19.75 -5.72 10.39
N SER A 470 -20.14 -4.63 9.72
CA SER A 470 -21.31 -4.63 8.82
C SER A 470 -21.16 -5.60 7.63
N LEU A 471 -19.94 -6.05 7.31
CA LEU A 471 -19.65 -6.94 6.18
C LEU A 471 -19.84 -8.43 6.48
N SER A 472 -20.12 -8.82 7.72
CA SER A 472 -20.23 -10.23 8.15
C SER A 472 -21.16 -11.09 7.30
N ALA A 473 -22.34 -10.57 6.93
CA ALA A 473 -23.30 -11.29 6.11
C ALA A 473 -22.85 -11.39 4.65
N VAL A 474 -22.43 -10.26 4.06
CA VAL A 474 -22.01 -10.18 2.66
C VAL A 474 -20.73 -10.99 2.42
N ALA A 475 -19.74 -10.93 3.30
CA ALA A 475 -18.52 -11.71 3.18
C ALA A 475 -18.78 -13.22 3.19
N ARG A 476 -19.76 -13.69 3.98
CA ARG A 476 -20.21 -15.09 3.99
C ARG A 476 -21.00 -15.46 2.73
N GLU A 477 -21.96 -14.62 2.33
CA GLU A 477 -22.77 -14.84 1.12
C GLU A 477 -21.91 -14.89 -0.15
N LYS A 478 -20.88 -14.05 -0.20
CA LYS A 478 -19.94 -13.97 -1.32
C LYS A 478 -18.75 -14.94 -1.19
N ALA A 479 -18.70 -15.78 -0.16
CA ALA A 479 -17.64 -16.76 0.06
C ALA A 479 -16.21 -16.16 0.00
N LEU A 480 -15.99 -15.03 0.69
CA LEU A 480 -14.67 -14.44 0.84
C LEU A 480 -13.71 -15.42 1.55
N GLN A 481 -12.56 -15.69 0.94
CA GLN A 481 -11.53 -16.55 1.50
C GLN A 481 -10.29 -15.71 1.85
N LEU A 482 -9.77 -15.90 3.05
CA LEU A 482 -8.60 -15.17 3.54
C LEU A 482 -7.49 -16.13 3.97
N VAL A 483 -6.26 -15.82 3.59
CA VAL A 483 -5.05 -16.57 3.95
C VAL A 483 -3.96 -15.64 4.46
N VAL A 484 -3.07 -16.18 5.30
CA VAL A 484 -1.84 -15.48 5.70
C VAL A 484 -0.79 -15.72 4.61
N PRO A 485 -0.16 -14.67 4.05
CA PRO A 485 0.90 -14.82 3.06
C PRO A 485 1.98 -15.81 3.49
N ALA A 486 2.55 -16.55 2.54
CA ALA A 486 3.36 -17.73 2.83
C ALA A 486 4.60 -17.41 3.68
N PHE A 487 5.24 -16.25 3.46
CA PHE A 487 6.42 -15.86 4.26
C PHE A 487 6.00 -15.42 5.66
N HIS A 488 4.89 -14.71 5.78
CA HIS A 488 4.34 -14.25 7.07
C HIS A 488 3.79 -15.42 7.89
N GLY A 489 3.27 -16.45 7.25
CA GLY A 489 2.71 -17.64 7.89
C GLY A 489 3.69 -18.34 8.85
N TYR A 490 5.00 -18.31 8.56
CA TYR A 490 6.01 -18.89 9.46
C TYR A 490 6.17 -18.13 10.80
N ALA A 491 5.73 -16.87 10.87
CA ALA A 491 5.71 -16.10 12.12
C ALA A 491 4.49 -16.46 13.02
N HIS A 492 3.48 -17.12 12.45
CA HIS A 492 2.26 -17.52 13.16
C HIS A 492 2.45 -18.85 13.89
N ASN A 493 1.63 -19.10 14.93
CA ASN A 493 1.67 -20.38 15.63
C ASN A 493 1.19 -21.53 14.72
N CYS A 494 1.53 -22.77 15.07
CA CYS A 494 1.23 -23.92 14.21
C CYS A 494 -0.27 -24.09 13.93
N ALA A 495 -1.15 -23.86 14.91
CA ALA A 495 -2.60 -23.96 14.71
C ALA A 495 -3.11 -22.92 13.68
N CYS A 496 -2.54 -21.71 13.70
CA CYS A 496 -2.85 -20.67 12.73
C CYS A 496 -2.31 -21.02 11.33
N GLN A 497 -1.12 -21.61 11.24
CA GLN A 497 -0.57 -22.09 9.96
C GLN A 497 -1.50 -23.15 9.34
N LEU A 498 -1.90 -24.17 10.11
CA LEU A 498 -2.78 -25.25 9.63
C LEU A 498 -4.17 -24.78 9.18
N GLY A 499 -4.62 -23.62 9.67
CA GLY A 499 -5.92 -23.03 9.33
C GLY A 499 -5.88 -21.94 8.26
N HIS A 500 -4.76 -21.24 8.08
CA HIS A 500 -4.72 -20.02 7.25
C HIS A 500 -3.52 -19.91 6.31
N HIS A 501 -2.51 -20.77 6.37
CA HIS A 501 -1.39 -20.70 5.43
C HIS A 501 -1.80 -21.34 4.07
N PRO A 502 -1.49 -20.72 2.91
CA PRO A 502 -1.98 -21.13 1.59
C PRO A 502 -1.67 -22.59 1.25
N LEU A 503 -0.50 -23.11 1.64
CA LEU A 503 -0.18 -24.55 1.51
C LEU A 503 -1.26 -25.50 2.12
N TYR A 504 -1.87 -25.14 3.25
CA TYR A 504 -2.86 -25.97 3.95
C TYR A 504 -4.30 -25.66 3.57
N VAL A 505 -4.55 -24.55 2.88
CA VAL A 505 -5.88 -24.12 2.44
C VAL A 505 -6.05 -24.48 0.97
N VAL A 506 -7.15 -25.14 0.64
CA VAL A 506 -7.45 -25.62 -0.72
C VAL A 506 -7.79 -24.45 -1.63
N GLY A 507 -7.30 -24.47 -2.88
CA GLY A 507 -7.74 -23.56 -3.95
C GLY A 507 -6.70 -22.51 -4.38
N PHE A 508 -5.74 -22.21 -3.50
CA PHE A 508 -4.76 -21.13 -3.71
C PHE A 508 -3.54 -21.53 -4.54
N GLY A 509 -3.46 -22.79 -4.99
CA GLY A 509 -2.31 -23.26 -5.76
C GLY A 509 -1.00 -23.05 -5.00
N ILE A 510 0.02 -22.54 -5.70
CA ILE A 510 1.35 -22.28 -5.12
C ILE A 510 1.59 -20.79 -4.83
N GLU A 511 0.54 -19.96 -4.88
CA GLU A 511 0.64 -18.51 -4.69
C GLU A 511 1.16 -18.16 -3.28
N ASP A 512 2.07 -17.19 -3.21
CA ASP A 512 2.71 -16.78 -1.95
C ASP A 512 2.01 -15.58 -1.28
N PHE A 513 1.23 -14.81 -2.05
CA PHE A 513 0.54 -13.59 -1.61
C PHE A 513 1.46 -12.45 -1.13
N GLU A 514 2.73 -12.44 -1.53
CA GLU A 514 3.71 -11.41 -1.16
C GLU A 514 3.72 -10.22 -2.15
N GLY A 515 2.60 -9.98 -2.83
CA GLY A 515 2.48 -8.96 -3.87
C GLY A 515 2.64 -7.54 -3.31
N CYS A 516 2.04 -7.26 -2.15
CA CYS A 516 2.05 -5.94 -1.52
C CYS A 516 3.47 -5.45 -1.19
N GLU A 517 4.33 -6.31 -0.65
CA GLU A 517 5.70 -5.93 -0.28
C GLU A 517 6.55 -5.51 -1.48
N ARG A 518 6.35 -6.16 -2.63
CA ARG A 518 6.99 -5.78 -3.90
C ARG A 518 6.52 -4.41 -4.38
N ILE A 519 5.22 -4.13 -4.25
CA ILE A 519 4.63 -2.83 -4.60
C ILE A 519 5.15 -1.73 -3.67
N PHE A 520 5.23 -1.99 -2.36
CA PHE A 520 5.78 -1.03 -1.40
C PHE A 520 7.25 -0.74 -1.67
N SER A 521 8.06 -1.76 -1.96
CA SER A 521 9.47 -1.56 -2.30
C SER A 521 9.66 -0.58 -3.46
N SER A 522 8.81 -0.66 -4.50
CA SER A 522 8.85 0.27 -5.63
C SER A 522 8.30 1.65 -5.27
N SER A 523 7.14 1.72 -4.63
CA SER A 523 6.52 3.00 -4.30
C SER A 523 7.29 3.81 -3.25
N ASN A 524 8.14 3.18 -2.44
CA ASN A 524 9.05 3.86 -1.50
C ASN A 524 9.90 4.96 -2.16
N PHE A 525 10.21 4.82 -3.45
CA PHE A 525 10.93 5.83 -4.22
C PHE A 525 10.21 7.18 -4.31
N LEU A 526 8.88 7.19 -4.20
CA LEU A 526 8.08 8.43 -4.15
C LEU A 526 8.09 9.12 -2.79
N ALA A 527 8.55 8.47 -1.72
CA ALA A 527 8.43 9.00 -0.36
C ALA A 527 9.12 10.36 -0.21
N ARG A 528 10.26 10.56 -0.88
CA ARG A 528 10.99 11.85 -0.87
C ARG A 528 10.21 12.97 -1.55
N LEU A 529 9.54 12.67 -2.67
CA LEU A 529 8.76 13.65 -3.42
C LEU A 529 7.45 14.01 -2.70
N THR A 530 6.82 13.02 -2.08
CA THR A 530 5.45 13.15 -1.56
C THR A 530 5.37 13.61 -0.10
N ARG A 531 6.47 13.54 0.66
CA ARG A 531 6.48 13.85 2.10
C ARG A 531 6.03 15.26 2.45
N HIS A 532 6.43 16.21 1.62
CA HIS A 532 6.11 17.62 1.81
C HIS A 532 5.19 18.15 0.69
N ALA A 533 4.68 17.27 -0.18
CA ALA A 533 3.77 17.61 -1.26
C ALA A 533 2.41 18.08 -0.71
N THR A 534 1.59 18.76 -1.53
CA THR A 534 0.18 18.98 -1.22
C THR A 534 -0.54 17.69 -1.47
N ARG A 535 -1.75 17.56 -0.92
CA ARG A 535 -2.61 16.42 -1.19
C ARG A 535 -2.79 16.17 -2.70
N PHE A 536 -3.04 17.22 -3.47
CA PHE A 536 -3.15 17.15 -4.93
C PHE A 536 -1.89 16.58 -5.59
N HIS A 537 -0.71 17.18 -5.37
CA HIS A 537 0.53 16.73 -6.03
C HIS A 537 0.98 15.34 -5.55
N ARG A 538 0.68 14.98 -4.29
CA ARG A 538 0.90 13.63 -3.78
C ARG A 538 0.10 12.62 -4.58
N HIS A 539 -1.22 12.82 -4.71
CA HIS A 539 -2.09 11.92 -5.47
C HIS A 539 -1.74 11.89 -6.95
N GLN A 540 -1.42 13.04 -7.56
CA GLN A 540 -0.94 13.10 -8.93
C GLN A 540 0.34 12.27 -9.14
N SER A 541 1.29 12.32 -8.20
CA SER A 541 2.53 11.55 -8.26
C SER A 541 2.30 10.05 -8.05
N MET A 542 1.38 9.68 -7.15
CA MET A 542 0.97 8.29 -6.95
C MET A 542 0.27 7.74 -8.18
N ASP A 543 -0.68 8.46 -8.76
CA ASP A 543 -1.43 8.06 -9.95
C ASP A 543 -0.50 7.81 -11.14
N MET A 544 0.46 8.70 -11.39
CA MET A 544 1.48 8.51 -12.42
C MET A 544 2.31 7.24 -12.19
N HIS A 545 2.75 7.00 -10.96
CA HIS A 545 3.56 5.83 -10.61
C HIS A 545 2.79 4.53 -10.75
N PHE A 546 1.58 4.45 -10.20
CA PHE A 546 0.79 3.22 -10.25
C PHE A 546 0.22 2.93 -11.64
N THR A 547 -0.02 3.97 -12.45
CA THR A 547 -0.31 3.78 -13.87
C THR A 547 0.88 3.15 -14.61
N GLN A 548 2.10 3.66 -14.41
CA GLN A 548 3.29 3.05 -15.03
C GLN A 548 3.56 1.64 -14.49
N TRP A 549 3.31 1.41 -13.20
CA TRP A 549 3.42 0.10 -12.57
C TRP A 549 2.51 -0.92 -13.26
N ASP A 550 1.24 -0.60 -13.48
CA ASP A 550 0.30 -1.50 -14.17
C ASP A 550 0.74 -1.78 -15.62
N GLU A 551 1.30 -0.79 -16.34
CA GLU A 551 1.89 -0.99 -17.68
C GLU A 551 3.11 -1.92 -17.66
N ASP A 552 3.96 -1.80 -16.63
CA ASP A 552 5.11 -2.67 -16.44
C ASP A 552 4.67 -4.09 -16.07
N LYS A 553 3.62 -4.23 -15.23
CA LYS A 553 3.03 -5.53 -14.89
C LYS A 553 2.35 -6.19 -16.09
N TYR A 554 1.73 -5.41 -16.96
CA TYR A 554 1.26 -5.92 -18.25
C TYR A 554 2.41 -6.53 -19.04
N THR A 555 3.50 -5.80 -19.23
CA THR A 555 4.70 -6.29 -19.95
C THR A 555 5.28 -7.58 -19.34
N GLU A 556 5.24 -7.71 -18.01
CA GLU A 556 5.77 -8.87 -17.28
C GLU A 556 4.79 -10.05 -17.17
N LEU A 557 3.52 -9.87 -17.55
CA LEU A 557 2.44 -10.82 -17.23
C LEU A 557 2.71 -12.25 -17.70
N THR A 558 3.07 -12.44 -18.97
CA THR A 558 3.36 -13.79 -19.49
C THR A 558 4.65 -14.37 -18.93
N THR A 559 5.59 -13.52 -18.49
CA THR A 559 6.81 -13.99 -17.80
C THR A 559 6.45 -14.55 -16.42
N PHE A 560 5.55 -13.89 -15.70
CA PHE A 560 5.00 -14.42 -14.45
C PHE A 560 4.33 -15.79 -14.68
N LEU A 561 3.44 -15.91 -15.68
CA LEU A 561 2.75 -17.16 -15.99
C LEU A 561 3.75 -18.28 -16.37
N PHE A 562 4.74 -17.97 -17.21
CA PHE A 562 5.76 -18.94 -17.62
C PHE A 562 6.63 -19.41 -16.45
N ASN A 563 7.04 -18.50 -15.56
CA ASN A 563 7.84 -18.85 -14.39
C ASN A 563 7.05 -19.72 -13.40
N ASN A 564 5.76 -19.45 -13.20
CA ASN A 564 4.89 -20.30 -12.37
C ASN A 564 4.67 -21.67 -13.01
N TYR A 565 4.52 -21.76 -14.34
CA TYR A 565 4.50 -23.06 -15.01
C TYR A 565 5.81 -23.85 -14.83
N LYS A 566 6.97 -23.19 -14.88
CA LYS A 566 8.25 -23.85 -14.59
C LYS A 566 8.30 -24.41 -13.17
N GLN A 567 7.81 -23.66 -12.20
CA GLN A 567 7.69 -24.14 -10.81
C GLN A 567 6.76 -25.35 -10.71
N VAL A 568 5.58 -25.28 -11.34
CA VAL A 568 4.63 -26.40 -11.43
C VAL A 568 5.29 -27.62 -12.07
N ASN A 569 6.02 -27.46 -13.17
CA ASN A 569 6.72 -28.57 -13.83
C ASN A 569 7.73 -29.25 -12.90
N GLY A 570 8.52 -28.46 -12.15
CA GLY A 570 9.44 -28.98 -11.15
C GLY A 570 8.69 -29.77 -10.07
N LEU A 571 7.64 -29.19 -9.50
CA LEU A 571 6.84 -29.85 -8.46
C LEU A 571 6.19 -31.15 -8.94
N LEU A 572 5.60 -31.16 -10.15
CA LEU A 572 4.94 -32.35 -10.71
C LEU A 572 5.93 -33.45 -11.10
N THR A 573 7.21 -33.11 -11.32
CA THR A 573 8.27 -34.08 -11.64
C THR A 573 8.94 -34.60 -10.37
N ASP A 574 9.28 -33.72 -9.44
CA ASP A 574 10.14 -34.03 -8.30
C ASP A 574 9.37 -34.57 -7.09
N MET A 575 8.20 -33.98 -6.78
CA MET A 575 7.45 -34.34 -5.57
C MET A 575 7.00 -35.81 -5.56
N PRO A 576 6.49 -36.41 -6.65
CA PRO A 576 6.13 -37.83 -6.66
C PRO A 576 7.30 -38.76 -6.30
N LEU A 577 8.50 -38.48 -6.83
CA LEU A 577 9.71 -39.26 -6.54
C LEU A 577 10.12 -39.11 -5.06
N ALA A 578 10.07 -37.88 -4.53
CA ALA A 578 10.39 -37.62 -3.14
C ALA A 578 9.39 -38.27 -2.17
N ILE A 579 8.10 -38.28 -2.50
CA ILE A 579 7.05 -38.93 -1.70
C ILE A 579 7.30 -40.44 -1.65
N VAL A 580 7.50 -41.10 -2.80
CA VAL A 580 7.79 -42.55 -2.85
C VAL A 580 9.02 -42.91 -2.03
N ALA A 581 10.08 -42.09 -2.10
CA ALA A 581 11.28 -42.31 -1.28
C ALA A 581 11.00 -42.21 0.22
N LEU A 582 10.14 -41.28 0.65
CA LEU A 582 9.77 -41.09 2.05
C LEU A 582 8.72 -42.11 2.55
N GLU A 583 7.94 -42.72 1.65
CA GLU A 583 6.96 -43.77 1.94
C GLU A 583 7.58 -45.17 1.98
N SER A 584 8.80 -45.33 1.48
CA SER A 584 9.50 -46.61 1.44
C SER A 584 9.60 -47.24 2.83
N GLY A 585 9.00 -48.42 2.98
CA GLY A 585 9.02 -49.21 4.21
C GLY A 585 7.98 -48.82 5.27
N LYS A 586 7.00 -47.98 4.92
CA LYS A 586 5.91 -47.56 5.81
C LYS A 586 4.59 -48.28 5.53
N THR A 587 3.71 -48.33 6.54
CA THR A 587 2.36 -48.88 6.37
C THR A 587 1.41 -47.85 5.75
N PRO A 588 0.26 -48.26 5.16
CA PRO A 588 -0.73 -47.33 4.63
C PRO A 588 -1.22 -46.29 5.64
N GLU A 589 -1.36 -46.66 6.91
CA GLU A 589 -1.77 -45.76 7.99
C GLU A 589 -0.70 -44.69 8.31
N GLU A 590 0.58 -45.03 8.16
CA GLU A 590 1.71 -44.10 8.29
C GLU A 590 1.84 -43.16 7.10
N CYS A 591 1.11 -43.41 6.00
CA CYS A 591 1.07 -42.58 4.80
C CYS A 591 -0.24 -41.76 4.68
N ASP A 592 -1.18 -41.87 5.63
CA ASP A 592 -2.41 -41.05 5.65
C ASP A 592 -2.15 -39.60 6.11
N TYR A 593 -1.42 -38.84 5.29
CA TYR A 593 -1.04 -37.47 5.61
C TYR A 593 -2.24 -36.53 5.81
N ALA A 594 -3.38 -36.81 5.15
CA ALA A 594 -4.60 -36.03 5.35
C ALA A 594 -5.19 -36.26 6.75
N GLY A 595 -5.30 -37.52 7.18
CA GLY A 595 -5.70 -37.86 8.55
C GLY A 595 -4.72 -37.35 9.61
N HIS A 596 -3.43 -37.35 9.30
CA HIS A 596 -2.37 -36.79 10.17
C HIS A 596 -2.57 -35.29 10.42
N LEU A 597 -2.92 -34.52 9.38
CA LEU A 597 -3.21 -33.09 9.54
C LEU A 597 -4.45 -32.83 10.38
N GLU A 598 -5.51 -33.64 10.20
CA GLU A 598 -6.75 -33.47 10.95
C GLU A 598 -6.59 -33.86 12.43
N THR A 599 -5.84 -34.92 12.70
CA THR A 599 -5.46 -35.31 14.08
C THR A 599 -4.59 -34.24 14.75
N GLU A 600 -3.64 -33.63 14.02
CA GLU A 600 -2.86 -32.48 14.53
C GLU A 600 -3.75 -31.27 14.85
N ARG A 601 -4.73 -30.95 13.98
CA ARG A 601 -5.70 -29.86 14.22
C ARG A 601 -6.56 -30.13 15.45
N ALA A 602 -7.13 -31.33 15.55
CA ALA A 602 -7.96 -31.74 16.68
C ALA A 602 -7.17 -31.70 17.99
N TYR A 603 -5.92 -32.20 17.98
CA TYR A 603 -5.01 -32.11 19.11
C TYR A 603 -4.81 -30.66 19.55
N LEU A 604 -4.40 -29.76 18.63
CA LEU A 604 -4.17 -28.35 18.97
C LEU A 604 -5.44 -27.61 19.41
N ALA A 605 -6.62 -27.99 18.90
CA ALA A 605 -7.90 -27.41 19.29
C ALA A 605 -8.31 -27.86 20.71
N SER A 606 -8.13 -29.13 21.06
CA SER A 606 -8.46 -29.68 22.38
C SER A 606 -7.73 -28.97 23.52
N ARG A 607 -6.52 -28.44 23.26
CA ARG A 607 -5.70 -27.70 24.22
C ARG A 607 -6.17 -26.27 24.49
N LYS A 608 -7.15 -25.75 23.72
CA LYS A 608 -7.68 -24.38 23.90
C LYS A 608 -8.79 -24.27 24.95
N LYS A 609 -9.50 -25.36 25.31
CA LYS A 609 -10.67 -25.31 26.21
C LYS A 609 -10.54 -26.36 27.33
N GLU A 610 -10.85 -25.96 28.56
CA GLU A 610 -10.94 -26.88 29.70
C GLU A 610 -12.32 -27.54 29.78
N PRO A 611 -12.44 -28.74 30.38
CA PRO A 611 -13.74 -29.34 30.70
C PRO A 611 -14.57 -28.41 31.60
N GLU A 612 -15.86 -28.29 31.28
CA GLU A 612 -16.75 -27.29 31.89
C GLU A 612 -16.98 -27.52 33.40
N ALA A 613 -17.08 -28.78 33.83
CA ALA A 613 -17.18 -29.17 35.24
C ALA A 613 -16.00 -28.66 36.09
N ASP A 614 -14.80 -28.64 35.51
CA ASP A 614 -13.57 -28.25 36.19
C ASP A 614 -13.40 -26.72 36.30
N ILE A 615 -13.95 -25.99 35.32
CA ILE A 615 -14.05 -24.53 35.36
C ILE A 615 -14.98 -24.10 36.50
N ILE A 616 -16.11 -24.79 36.64
CA ILE A 616 -17.14 -24.48 37.64
C ILE A 616 -16.58 -24.66 39.07
N ALA A 617 -15.97 -25.82 39.36
CA ALA A 617 -15.43 -26.12 40.69
C ALA A 617 -14.31 -25.16 41.12
N SER A 618 -13.40 -24.78 40.20
CA SER A 618 -12.28 -23.90 40.54
C SER A 618 -12.67 -22.43 40.65
N LYS A 619 -13.65 -21.96 39.84
CA LYS A 619 -14.26 -20.64 40.02
C LYS A 619 -14.98 -20.54 41.36
N TYR A 620 -15.69 -21.61 41.77
CA TYR A 620 -16.38 -21.67 43.05
C TYR A 620 -15.40 -21.57 44.24
N ILE A 621 -14.29 -22.31 44.22
CA ILE A 621 -13.25 -22.19 45.26
C ILE A 621 -12.64 -20.79 45.28
N SER A 622 -12.31 -20.24 44.11
CA SER A 622 -11.73 -18.89 44.05
C SER A 622 -12.66 -17.85 44.66
N LEU A 623 -13.97 -17.98 44.42
CA LEU A 623 -15.01 -17.13 45.00
C LEU A 623 -15.12 -17.32 46.52
N LEU A 624 -15.05 -18.55 47.01
CA LEU A 624 -15.08 -18.88 48.43
C LEU A 624 -13.81 -18.44 49.19
N VAL A 625 -12.63 -18.48 48.57
CA VAL A 625 -11.38 -17.91 49.14
C VAL A 625 -11.49 -16.39 49.28
N VAL A 626 -12.04 -15.72 48.27
CA VAL A 626 -12.31 -14.27 48.33
C VAL A 626 -13.35 -13.94 49.41
N TYR A 627 -14.37 -14.79 49.56
CA TYR A 627 -15.36 -14.67 50.65
C TYR A 627 -14.72 -14.83 52.03
N GLU A 628 -13.83 -15.82 52.23
CA GLU A 628 -13.13 -16.04 53.49
C GLU A 628 -12.18 -14.87 53.84
N GLU A 629 -11.47 -14.32 52.86
CA GLU A 629 -10.60 -13.16 53.06
C GLU A 629 -11.40 -11.89 53.40
N ALA A 630 -12.54 -11.66 52.72
CA ALA A 630 -13.44 -10.56 53.02
C ALA A 630 -14.02 -10.67 54.43
N MET A 631 -14.38 -11.88 54.88
CA MET A 631 -14.82 -12.17 56.25
C MET A 631 -13.71 -11.84 57.26
N LYS A 632 -12.48 -12.35 57.05
CA LYS A 632 -11.32 -12.06 57.93
C LYS A 632 -11.00 -10.56 57.98
N GLN A 633 -11.11 -9.87 56.84
CA GLN A 633 -10.87 -8.43 56.77
C GLN A 633 -11.96 -7.64 57.52
N SER A 634 -13.23 -8.04 57.40
CA SER A 634 -14.34 -7.49 58.18
C SER A 634 -14.16 -7.72 59.68
N GLU A 635 -13.77 -8.93 60.09
CA GLU A 635 -13.43 -9.27 61.48
C GLU A 635 -12.26 -8.43 62.01
N LYS A 636 -11.21 -8.24 61.21
CA LYS A 636 -10.04 -7.43 61.55
C LYS A 636 -10.39 -5.94 61.69
N VAL A 637 -11.20 -5.39 60.79
CA VAL A 637 -11.71 -4.01 60.87
C VAL A 637 -12.61 -3.84 62.10
N ASN A 638 -13.45 -4.83 62.40
CA ASN A 638 -14.27 -4.86 63.61
C ASN A 638 -13.43 -4.92 64.89
N ALA A 639 -12.36 -5.72 64.93
CA ALA A 639 -11.45 -5.83 66.06
C ALA A 639 -10.62 -4.55 66.30
N LEU A 640 -10.08 -3.94 65.24
CA LEU A 640 -9.28 -2.70 65.33
C LEU A 640 -10.06 -1.49 65.88
N THR A 641 -11.38 -1.47 65.64
CA THR A 641 -12.28 -0.44 66.19
C THR A 641 -12.78 -0.71 67.60
N SER A 642 -12.54 -1.90 68.14
CA SER A 642 -12.87 -2.23 69.54
C SER A 642 -11.87 -1.59 70.51
N ASP A 643 -10.59 -1.47 70.11
CA ASP A 643 -9.51 -0.95 70.97
C ASP A 643 -9.21 0.55 70.80
N ALA A 644 -9.68 1.19 69.72
CA ALA A 644 -9.41 2.59 69.43
C ALA A 644 -10.62 3.51 69.71
N VAL A 645 -10.97 3.73 70.99
CA VAL A 645 -11.93 4.78 71.37
C VAL A 645 -11.47 5.54 72.62
N ARG A 646 -10.72 6.64 72.44
CA ARG A 646 -10.64 7.73 73.45
C ARG A 646 -10.71 9.17 72.91
N THR A 647 -10.89 9.43 71.60
CA THR A 647 -11.09 10.81 71.10
C THR A 647 -12.17 10.91 70.01
N ALA A 648 -12.99 11.97 70.08
CA ALA A 648 -14.22 12.13 69.31
C ALA A 648 -14.04 12.47 67.82
N GLU A 649 -12.87 12.98 67.41
CA GLU A 649 -12.59 13.41 66.02
C GLU A 649 -12.25 12.27 65.05
N LEU A 650 -12.08 11.03 65.54
CA LEU A 650 -11.76 9.84 64.73
C LEU A 650 -12.96 8.95 64.37
N ARG A 651 -14.22 9.35 64.62
CA ARG A 651 -15.40 8.48 64.42
C ARG A 651 -15.81 8.23 62.96
N GLY A 652 -15.46 9.12 62.02
CA GLY A 652 -15.96 9.04 60.63
C GLY A 652 -15.29 7.96 59.77
N ARG A 653 -13.95 7.88 59.78
CA ARG A 653 -13.18 6.95 58.94
C ARG A 653 -13.34 5.46 59.30
N PRO A 654 -13.36 5.05 60.59
CA PRO A 654 -13.52 3.64 60.95
C PRO A 654 -14.96 3.14 60.77
N ALA A 655 -15.96 4.01 60.91
CA ALA A 655 -17.36 3.67 60.67
C ALA A 655 -17.65 3.43 59.19
N MET A 656 -17.10 4.24 58.29
CA MET A 656 -17.13 3.98 56.84
C MET A 656 -16.41 2.68 56.48
N ALA A 657 -15.20 2.45 57.00
CA ALA A 657 -14.45 1.21 56.74
C ALA A 657 -15.20 -0.06 57.20
N LYS A 658 -15.98 0.04 58.30
CA LYS A 658 -16.89 -1.04 58.73
C LYS A 658 -18.04 -1.26 57.76
N LEU A 659 -18.66 -0.17 57.32
CA LEU A 659 -19.78 -0.22 56.38
C LEU A 659 -19.32 -0.83 55.06
N ASP A 660 -18.19 -0.36 54.52
CA ASP A 660 -17.57 -0.86 53.29
C ASP A 660 -17.19 -2.34 53.41
N ALA A 661 -16.59 -2.76 54.53
CA ALA A 661 -16.25 -4.16 54.77
C ALA A 661 -17.49 -5.05 54.91
N PHE A 662 -18.56 -4.55 55.54
CA PHE A 662 -19.83 -5.25 55.68
C PHE A 662 -20.57 -5.38 54.33
N GLU A 663 -20.64 -4.30 53.55
CA GLU A 663 -21.23 -4.29 52.22
C GLU A 663 -20.46 -5.22 51.27
N SER A 664 -19.12 -5.20 51.31
CA SER A 664 -18.26 -6.10 50.54
C SER A 664 -18.51 -7.58 50.86
N VAL A 665 -18.57 -7.95 52.14
CA VAL A 665 -18.92 -9.31 52.57
C VAL A 665 -20.32 -9.70 52.12
N THR A 666 -21.30 -8.80 52.23
CA THR A 666 -22.69 -9.05 51.86
C THR A 666 -22.82 -9.29 50.36
N GLN A 667 -22.19 -8.45 49.53
CA GLN A 667 -22.18 -8.60 48.08
C GLN A 667 -21.50 -9.91 47.64
N ILE A 668 -20.35 -10.26 48.22
CA ILE A 668 -19.65 -11.51 47.89
C ILE A 668 -20.49 -12.71 48.36
N ARG A 669 -21.18 -12.63 49.51
CA ARG A 669 -22.09 -13.68 49.99
C ARG A 669 -23.25 -13.94 49.03
N GLU A 670 -23.85 -12.88 48.50
CA GLU A 670 -24.91 -12.97 47.49
C GLU A 670 -24.39 -13.59 46.19
N MET A 671 -23.19 -13.21 45.76
CA MET A 671 -22.53 -13.84 44.60
C MET A 671 -22.27 -15.33 44.81
N VAL A 672 -21.81 -15.74 46.00
CA VAL A 672 -21.62 -17.15 46.37
C VAL A 672 -22.94 -17.91 46.33
N ALA A 673 -24.01 -17.36 46.93
CA ALA A 673 -25.33 -17.99 46.96
C ALA A 673 -25.96 -18.12 45.54
N ALA A 674 -25.80 -17.09 44.71
CA ALA A 674 -26.24 -17.13 43.32
C ALA A 674 -25.47 -18.19 42.51
N TYR A 675 -24.17 -18.34 42.77
CA TYR A 675 -23.33 -19.36 42.13
C TYR A 675 -23.69 -20.78 42.59
N GLU A 676 -23.98 -20.96 43.89
CA GLU A 676 -24.47 -22.22 44.48
C GLU A 676 -25.80 -22.66 43.85
N LEU A 677 -26.74 -21.72 43.66
CA LEU A 677 -28.03 -21.97 43.03
C LEU A 677 -27.91 -22.30 41.53
N LEU A 678 -27.06 -21.56 40.79
CA LEU A 678 -26.87 -21.73 39.35
C LEU A 678 -26.27 -23.10 38.99
N HIS A 679 -25.45 -23.66 39.87
CA HIS A 679 -24.71 -24.90 39.64
C HIS A 679 -25.15 -26.07 40.53
N GLU A 680 -26.33 -25.96 41.16
CA GLU A 680 -26.96 -27.01 41.98
C GLU A 680 -26.05 -27.57 43.09
N ILE A 681 -25.30 -26.68 43.77
CA ILE A 681 -24.41 -27.06 44.87
C ILE A 681 -25.23 -27.09 46.17
N PRO A 682 -25.50 -28.27 46.76
CA PRO A 682 -26.47 -28.40 47.86
C PRO A 682 -25.95 -27.85 49.19
N GLU A 683 -24.64 -27.89 49.42
CA GLU A 683 -24.00 -27.41 50.65
C GLU A 683 -22.72 -26.63 50.33
N ARG A 684 -22.51 -25.53 51.06
CA ARG A 684 -21.32 -24.67 50.90
C ARG A 684 -20.06 -25.40 51.30
N TRP A 685 -19.07 -25.41 50.42
CA TRP A 685 -17.77 -26.01 50.72
C TRP A 685 -17.01 -25.18 51.75
N THR A 686 -16.51 -25.84 52.80
CA THR A 686 -15.65 -25.24 53.83
C THR A 686 -14.24 -25.82 53.75
N PRO A 687 -13.21 -25.18 54.33
CA PRO A 687 -11.85 -25.72 54.38
C PRO A 687 -11.73 -27.17 54.87
N ASP A 688 -12.68 -27.62 55.69
CA ASP A 688 -12.73 -28.97 56.24
C ASP A 688 -13.47 -29.99 55.38
N SER A 689 -14.36 -29.54 54.49
CA SER A 689 -15.13 -30.39 53.58
C SER A 689 -14.22 -31.20 52.64
N LYS A 690 -14.68 -32.41 52.29
CA LYS A 690 -13.93 -33.31 51.39
C LYS A 690 -13.85 -32.69 50.00
N GLU A 691 -14.92 -32.04 49.58
CA GLU A 691 -15.14 -31.37 48.31
C GLU A 691 -14.17 -30.19 48.15
N TRP A 692 -14.01 -29.35 49.18
CA TRP A 692 -13.00 -28.27 49.19
C TRP A 692 -11.57 -28.81 49.08
N LYS A 693 -11.20 -29.80 49.91
CA LYS A 693 -9.84 -30.38 49.90
C LYS A 693 -9.54 -31.05 48.57
N CYS A 694 -10.50 -31.75 47.98
CA CYS A 694 -10.39 -32.33 46.63
C CYS A 694 -10.22 -31.24 45.59
N ALA A 695 -11.02 -30.18 45.64
CA ALA A 695 -11.04 -29.15 44.61
C ALA A 695 -9.85 -28.16 44.73
N VAL A 696 -9.28 -27.93 45.92
CA VAL A 696 -8.04 -27.18 46.14
C VAL A 696 -6.83 -27.95 45.63
N LYS A 697 -6.71 -29.25 45.97
CA LYS A 697 -5.69 -30.14 45.39
C LYS A 697 -5.82 -30.17 43.87
N TYR A 698 -7.03 -30.27 43.36
CA TYR A 698 -7.33 -30.21 41.94
C TYR A 698 -6.94 -28.86 41.32
N THR A 699 -7.20 -27.72 41.96
CA THR A 699 -6.82 -26.39 41.45
C THR A 699 -5.30 -26.23 41.35
N MET A 700 -4.53 -26.79 42.30
CA MET A 700 -3.07 -26.80 42.23
C MET A 700 -2.54 -27.70 41.11
N VAL A 701 -3.13 -28.89 40.93
CA VAL A 701 -2.83 -29.80 39.82
C VAL A 701 -3.24 -29.19 38.47
N ARG A 702 -4.35 -28.44 38.43
CA ARG A 702 -4.87 -27.72 37.26
C ARG A 702 -3.92 -26.58 36.86
N ASP A 703 -3.47 -25.77 37.81
CA ASP A 703 -2.54 -24.68 37.53
C ASP A 703 -1.20 -25.21 36.99
N PHE A 704 -0.73 -26.34 37.53
CA PHE A 704 0.40 -27.07 37.00
C PHE A 704 0.13 -27.58 35.58
N GLN A 705 -0.99 -28.25 35.35
CA GLN A 705 -1.33 -28.81 34.04
C GLN A 705 -1.49 -27.72 32.97
N LYS A 706 -2.09 -26.57 33.30
CA LYS A 706 -2.14 -25.40 32.41
C LYS A 706 -0.76 -24.86 32.08
N ALA A 707 0.13 -24.83 33.07
CA ALA A 707 1.49 -24.37 32.85
C ALA A 707 2.27 -25.37 31.99
N LEU A 708 2.05 -26.66 32.20
CA LEU A 708 2.61 -27.76 31.42
C LEU A 708 2.10 -27.76 29.97
N ASP A 709 0.78 -27.77 29.75
CA ASP A 709 0.18 -27.75 28.40
C ASP A 709 0.64 -26.51 27.60
N LYS A 710 0.78 -25.36 28.27
CA LYS A 710 1.30 -24.14 27.65
C LYS A 710 2.78 -24.23 27.31
N LEU A 711 3.59 -24.83 28.20
CA LEU A 711 5.01 -25.04 27.97
C LEU A 711 5.22 -26.05 26.84
N GLU A 712 4.51 -27.16 26.85
CA GLU A 712 4.48 -28.19 25.82
C GLU A 712 4.16 -27.60 24.46
N ALA A 713 3.02 -26.89 24.33
CA ALA A 713 2.61 -26.30 23.06
C ALA A 713 3.67 -25.34 22.48
N LEU A 714 4.34 -24.56 23.33
CA LEU A 714 5.38 -23.63 22.88
C LEU A 714 6.69 -24.35 22.48
N VAL A 715 7.06 -25.42 23.19
CA VAL A 715 8.26 -26.21 22.88
C VAL A 715 8.06 -27.03 21.60
N VAL A 716 6.91 -27.70 21.45
CA VAL A 716 6.53 -28.42 20.22
C VAL A 716 6.53 -27.48 19.02
N GLN A 717 5.96 -26.27 19.16
CA GLN A 717 6.04 -25.22 18.14
C GLN A 717 7.51 -24.88 17.81
N ARG A 718 8.34 -24.59 18.82
CA ARG A 718 9.77 -24.27 18.63
C ARG A 718 10.51 -25.35 17.85
N LEU A 719 10.30 -26.62 18.18
CA LEU A 719 10.93 -27.75 17.50
C LEU A 719 10.50 -27.82 16.03
N PHE A 720 9.23 -27.59 15.73
CA PHE A 720 8.72 -27.53 14.36
C PHE A 720 9.24 -26.35 13.53
N GLU A 721 9.64 -25.26 14.16
CA GLU A 721 10.25 -24.15 13.43
C GLU A 721 11.77 -24.30 13.31
N LEU A 722 12.42 -24.95 14.28
CA LEU A 722 13.83 -25.33 14.19
C LEU A 722 14.06 -26.34 13.06
N SER A 723 13.16 -27.30 12.86
CA SER A 723 13.24 -28.22 11.72
C SER A 723 13.14 -27.51 10.36
N LYS A 724 12.59 -26.28 10.33
CA LYS A 724 12.52 -25.44 9.13
C LYS A 724 13.78 -24.59 8.89
N MET A 725 14.67 -24.43 9.89
CA MET A 725 15.94 -23.70 9.74
C MET A 725 16.99 -24.47 8.94
N GLY A 726 16.93 -25.81 8.94
CA GLY A 726 17.87 -26.69 8.24
C GLY A 726 17.51 -27.00 6.79
N LEU A 727 16.41 -26.44 6.25
CA LEU A 727 15.99 -26.67 4.87
C LEU A 727 16.93 -25.93 3.92
N ALA A 728 17.64 -26.68 3.07
CA ALA A 728 18.35 -26.15 1.91
C ALA A 728 17.36 -25.33 1.04
N GLY A 729 17.79 -24.16 0.56
CA GLY A 729 16.95 -23.23 -0.21
C GLY A 729 16.22 -22.13 0.60
N THR A 730 16.43 -22.03 1.91
CA THR A 730 15.92 -20.90 2.70
C THR A 730 16.77 -19.63 2.50
N GLY A 731 16.26 -18.66 1.73
CA GLY A 731 16.94 -17.38 1.49
C GLY A 731 17.16 -16.55 2.77
N TYR A 732 18.14 -15.63 2.74
CA TYR A 732 18.58 -14.84 3.90
C TYR A 732 17.43 -14.16 4.68
N LYS A 733 16.51 -13.48 3.97
CA LYS A 733 15.37 -12.80 4.59
C LYS A 733 14.46 -13.78 5.35
N MET A 734 14.15 -14.94 4.77
CA MET A 734 13.35 -15.97 5.45
C MET A 734 14.04 -16.44 6.74
N ARG A 735 15.36 -16.65 6.70
CA ARG A 735 16.14 -16.99 7.91
C ARG A 735 16.05 -15.90 8.97
N VAL A 736 16.09 -14.62 8.59
CA VAL A 736 15.92 -13.49 9.52
C VAL A 736 14.54 -13.51 10.18
N HIS A 737 13.47 -13.73 9.42
CA HIS A 737 12.10 -13.82 9.97
C HIS A 737 11.93 -15.03 10.90
N ILE A 738 12.40 -16.21 10.49
CA ILE A 738 12.41 -17.41 11.32
C ILE A 738 13.19 -17.16 12.62
N ASN A 739 14.38 -16.53 12.53
CA ASN A 739 15.20 -16.17 13.68
C ASN A 739 14.49 -15.19 14.63
N LYS A 740 13.81 -14.17 14.09
CA LYS A 740 13.02 -13.22 14.89
C LYS A 740 11.88 -13.93 15.62
N GLY A 741 11.16 -14.83 14.92
CA GLY A 741 10.12 -15.68 15.50
C GLY A 741 10.66 -16.59 16.61
N LEU A 742 11.83 -17.22 16.38
CA LEU A 742 12.49 -18.08 17.35
C LEU A 742 12.93 -17.32 18.60
N ARG A 743 13.53 -16.14 18.46
CA ARG A 743 13.91 -15.28 19.61
C ARG A 743 12.70 -14.94 20.47
N ALA A 744 11.59 -14.56 19.84
CA ALA A 744 10.34 -14.25 20.55
C ALA A 744 9.77 -15.48 21.27
N ARG A 745 9.78 -16.65 20.62
CA ARG A 745 9.32 -17.90 21.24
C ARG A 745 10.23 -18.39 22.35
N CYS A 746 11.55 -18.25 22.22
CA CYS A 746 12.46 -18.55 23.33
C CYS A 746 12.10 -17.73 24.57
N LYS A 747 11.81 -16.43 24.42
CA LYS A 747 11.33 -15.58 25.52
C LYS A 747 9.97 -16.05 26.07
N ALA A 748 9.05 -16.48 25.22
CA ALA A 748 7.76 -17.03 25.65
C ALA A 748 7.91 -18.36 26.42
N ILE A 749 8.79 -19.26 25.96
CA ILE A 749 9.10 -20.52 26.63
C ILE A 749 9.76 -20.25 27.97
N GLN A 750 10.72 -19.31 28.07
CA GLN A 750 11.31 -18.91 29.36
C GLN A 750 10.25 -18.43 30.35
N ASN A 751 9.27 -17.64 29.90
CA ASN A 751 8.17 -17.18 30.74
C ASN A 751 7.21 -18.32 31.13
N ALA A 752 6.91 -19.23 30.21
CA ALA A 752 6.09 -20.41 30.48
C ALA A 752 6.80 -21.37 31.44
N LEU A 753 8.11 -21.57 31.28
CA LEU A 753 8.98 -22.38 32.12
C LEU A 753 9.02 -21.85 33.56
N LYS A 754 9.13 -20.53 33.75
CA LYS A 754 9.02 -19.91 35.08
C LYS A 754 7.69 -20.26 35.74
N LYS A 755 6.59 -20.16 35.00
CA LYS A 755 5.24 -20.49 35.51
C LYS A 755 5.10 -21.98 35.80
N TYR A 756 5.67 -22.84 34.97
CA TYR A 756 5.75 -24.29 35.19
C TYR A 756 6.53 -24.59 36.47
N ASN A 757 7.75 -24.09 36.63
CA ASN A 757 8.57 -24.37 37.82
C ASN A 757 7.89 -23.90 39.12
N VAL A 758 7.23 -22.73 39.11
CA VAL A 758 6.46 -22.24 40.26
C VAL A 758 5.29 -23.16 40.63
N THR A 759 4.61 -23.73 39.63
CA THR A 759 3.47 -24.63 39.87
C THR A 759 3.91 -26.06 40.18
N ALA A 760 5.03 -26.51 39.60
CA ALA A 760 5.64 -27.82 39.84
C ALA A 760 6.08 -28.00 41.29
N VAL A 761 6.77 -26.99 41.86
CA VAL A 761 7.21 -27.00 43.27
C VAL A 761 6.01 -27.15 44.21
N LYS A 762 4.89 -26.48 43.90
CA LYS A 762 3.67 -26.52 44.73
C LYS A 762 3.02 -27.90 44.82
N ILE A 763 3.26 -28.77 43.85
CA ILE A 763 2.70 -30.13 43.80
C ILE A 763 3.76 -31.23 43.92
N GLY A 764 5.00 -30.89 44.29
CA GLY A 764 6.09 -31.84 44.49
C GLY A 764 6.65 -32.46 43.20
N ARG A 765 6.57 -31.76 42.06
CA ARG A 765 7.13 -32.20 40.76
C ARG A 765 8.53 -31.60 40.52
N PRO A 766 9.38 -32.29 39.73
CA PRO A 766 10.72 -31.78 39.41
C PRO A 766 10.65 -30.50 38.58
N VAL A 767 11.55 -29.56 38.89
CA VAL A 767 11.74 -28.34 38.10
C VAL A 767 12.57 -28.64 36.85
N LEU A 768 12.30 -27.91 35.79
CA LEU A 768 13.03 -28.02 34.52
C LEU A 768 13.98 -26.85 34.36
N ASP A 769 15.16 -27.14 33.83
CA ASP A 769 16.14 -26.12 33.49
C ASP A 769 16.02 -25.69 32.02
N TRP A 770 16.30 -24.42 31.76
CA TRP A 770 16.31 -23.88 30.40
C TRP A 770 17.31 -24.60 29.50
N LYS A 771 18.49 -25.00 30.02
CA LYS A 771 19.49 -25.73 29.23
C LYS A 771 18.88 -27.03 28.71
N SER A 772 18.22 -27.80 29.57
CA SER A 772 17.55 -29.05 29.18
C SER A 772 16.51 -28.86 28.06
N ILE A 773 15.70 -27.79 28.12
CA ILE A 773 14.65 -27.49 27.11
C ILE A 773 15.23 -26.92 25.81
N SER A 774 16.28 -26.12 25.92
CA SER A 774 16.87 -25.44 24.76
C SER A 774 17.71 -26.36 23.87
N THR A 775 18.27 -27.44 24.43
CA THR A 775 19.12 -28.44 23.76
C THR A 775 18.38 -29.53 23.00
N TYR A 776 17.05 -29.67 23.17
CA TYR A 776 16.29 -30.69 22.44
C TYR A 776 16.30 -30.42 20.93
N GLY A 777 16.74 -31.42 20.15
CA GLY A 777 16.80 -31.37 18.69
C GLY A 777 15.60 -32.03 18.01
N SER A 778 14.86 -32.88 18.73
CA SER A 778 13.69 -33.60 18.19
C SER A 778 12.59 -33.79 19.24
N LEU A 779 11.36 -34.07 18.79
CA LEU A 779 10.23 -34.41 19.68
C LEU A 779 10.47 -35.70 20.47
N ALA A 780 11.29 -36.62 19.94
CA ALA A 780 11.62 -37.89 20.59
C ALA A 780 12.43 -37.72 21.88
N GLU A 781 13.23 -36.64 21.96
CA GLU A 781 14.09 -36.33 23.11
C GLU A 781 13.35 -35.61 24.24
N PHE A 782 12.14 -35.09 23.98
CA PHE A 782 11.37 -34.31 24.96
C PHE A 782 10.67 -35.24 25.97
N SER A 783 11.39 -35.63 27.03
CA SER A 783 10.90 -36.51 28.11
C SER A 783 9.69 -35.93 28.87
N LEU A 784 9.48 -34.61 28.81
CA LEU A 784 8.34 -33.92 29.43
C LEU A 784 6.98 -34.32 28.84
N LEU A 785 6.94 -34.78 27.59
CA LEU A 785 5.71 -35.27 26.94
C LEU A 785 5.12 -36.49 27.64
N ARG A 786 5.91 -37.21 28.45
CA ARG A 786 5.43 -38.35 29.26
C ARG A 786 4.54 -37.92 30.43
N GLU A 787 4.64 -36.68 30.88
CA GLU A 787 3.84 -36.13 31.97
C GLU A 787 2.62 -35.32 31.47
N CYS A 788 2.49 -35.18 30.14
CA CYS A 788 1.39 -34.46 29.50
C CYS A 788 0.14 -35.37 29.40
N ARG A 789 -1.05 -34.77 29.27
CA ARG A 789 -2.34 -35.51 29.30
C ARG A 789 -2.46 -36.61 28.22
N GLU A 790 -1.73 -36.48 27.13
CA GLU A 790 -1.65 -37.45 26.03
C GLU A 790 -0.19 -37.56 25.57
N ASP A 791 0.34 -38.78 25.44
CA ASP A 791 1.68 -39.01 24.88
C ASP A 791 1.61 -38.96 23.34
N ILE A 792 1.99 -37.81 22.77
CA ILE A 792 1.94 -37.61 21.31
C ILE A 792 3.13 -38.20 20.55
N ARG A 793 4.16 -38.72 21.23
CA ARG A 793 5.44 -39.12 20.60
C ARG A 793 5.29 -40.33 19.67
N SER A 794 4.26 -41.14 19.88
CA SER A 794 3.93 -42.29 19.02
C SER A 794 2.99 -41.91 17.87
N GLN A 795 2.52 -40.66 17.79
CA GLN A 795 1.58 -40.25 16.76
C GLN A 795 2.30 -40.10 15.41
N PRO A 796 1.77 -40.67 14.31
CA PRO A 796 2.40 -40.63 13.00
C PRO A 796 2.75 -39.21 12.52
N TRP A 797 1.92 -38.21 12.83
CA TRP A 797 2.10 -36.80 12.45
C TRP A 797 3.25 -36.10 13.18
N THR A 798 3.83 -36.71 14.22
CA THR A 798 5.00 -36.15 14.93
C THR A 798 6.33 -36.58 14.33
N GLN A 799 6.33 -37.63 13.48
CA GLN A 799 7.54 -38.12 12.83
C GLN A 799 8.00 -37.18 11.70
N ALA A 800 9.28 -36.81 11.71
CA ALA A 800 9.84 -35.85 10.74
C ALA A 800 9.65 -36.29 9.28
N ALA A 801 9.87 -37.57 8.98
CA ALA A 801 9.70 -38.12 7.64
C ALA A 801 8.23 -38.07 7.16
N ASN A 802 7.26 -38.32 8.04
CA ASN A 802 5.83 -38.22 7.70
C ASN A 802 5.40 -36.77 7.50
N ARG A 803 5.92 -35.83 8.31
CA ARG A 803 5.65 -34.40 8.11
C ARG A 803 6.23 -33.88 6.80
N GLN A 804 7.44 -34.32 6.45
CA GLN A 804 8.06 -33.94 5.19
C GLN A 804 7.28 -34.51 4.00
N ALA A 805 6.89 -35.78 4.05
CA ALA A 805 6.08 -36.41 3.02
C ALA A 805 4.70 -35.75 2.90
N GLY A 806 4.04 -35.43 4.02
CA GLY A 806 2.79 -34.67 4.04
C GLY A 806 2.92 -33.29 3.41
N ILE A 807 4.01 -32.56 3.68
CA ILE A 807 4.29 -31.27 3.00
C ILE A 807 4.49 -31.47 1.50
N HIS A 808 5.23 -32.49 1.06
CA HIS A 808 5.42 -32.78 -0.36
C HIS A 808 4.10 -33.18 -1.04
N SER A 809 3.25 -33.97 -0.39
CA SER A 809 1.92 -34.33 -0.86
C SER A 809 1.01 -33.10 -1.01
N LEU A 810 1.05 -32.18 -0.04
CA LEU A 810 0.34 -30.89 -0.15
C LEU A 810 0.87 -30.05 -1.31
N LYS A 811 2.20 -29.91 -1.45
CA LYS A 811 2.80 -29.17 -2.57
C LYS A 811 2.42 -29.75 -3.92
N LEU A 812 2.39 -31.08 -4.05
CA LEU A 812 1.95 -31.78 -5.26
C LEU A 812 0.48 -31.46 -5.57
N THR A 813 -0.39 -31.51 -4.56
CA THR A 813 -1.81 -31.17 -4.70
C THR A 813 -1.99 -29.70 -5.12
N ARG A 814 -1.30 -28.77 -4.46
CA ARG A 814 -1.27 -27.34 -4.79
C ARG A 814 -0.73 -27.08 -6.20
N ALA A 815 0.25 -27.85 -6.68
CA ALA A 815 0.76 -27.73 -8.04
C ALA A 815 -0.29 -28.09 -9.10
N TYR A 816 -1.15 -29.08 -8.85
CA TYR A 816 -2.28 -29.39 -9.74
C TYR A 816 -3.32 -28.28 -9.79
N GLU A 817 -3.64 -27.68 -8.65
CA GLU A 817 -4.54 -26.51 -8.56
C GLU A 817 -3.96 -25.32 -9.34
N GLU A 818 -2.68 -25.02 -9.13
CA GLU A 818 -1.98 -23.95 -9.83
C GLU A 818 -1.97 -24.19 -11.35
N ARG A 819 -1.66 -25.42 -11.81
CA ARG A 819 -1.70 -25.75 -13.24
C ARG A 819 -3.07 -25.46 -13.85
N LYS A 820 -4.15 -25.83 -13.15
CA LYS A 820 -5.53 -25.59 -13.62
C LYS A 820 -5.80 -24.09 -13.78
N ARG A 821 -5.38 -23.28 -12.81
CA ARG A 821 -5.51 -21.82 -12.89
C ARG A 821 -4.67 -21.25 -14.02
N LEU A 822 -3.39 -21.61 -14.12
CA LEU A 822 -2.49 -21.13 -15.16
C LEU A 822 -2.99 -21.47 -16.57
N ASN A 823 -3.57 -22.67 -16.78
CA ASN A 823 -4.18 -23.04 -18.07
C ASN A 823 -5.29 -22.05 -18.47
N THR A 824 -6.07 -21.59 -17.49
CA THR A 824 -7.19 -20.65 -17.68
C THR A 824 -6.65 -19.24 -17.95
N GLU A 825 -5.72 -18.76 -17.11
CA GLU A 825 -5.10 -17.45 -17.25
C GLU A 825 -4.31 -17.27 -18.56
N VAL A 826 -3.60 -18.32 -19.02
CA VAL A 826 -2.91 -18.33 -20.32
C VAL A 826 -3.89 -18.11 -21.46
N ARG A 827 -5.03 -18.80 -21.44
CA ARG A 827 -6.05 -18.69 -22.47
C ARG A 827 -6.74 -17.32 -22.43
N HIS A 828 -6.92 -16.74 -21.25
CA HIS A 828 -7.43 -15.37 -21.08
C HIS A 828 -6.54 -14.35 -21.76
N VAL A 829 -5.23 -14.39 -21.49
CA VAL A 829 -4.26 -13.46 -22.07
C VAL A 829 -4.19 -13.61 -23.58
N ALA A 830 -4.14 -14.85 -24.10
CA ALA A 830 -4.14 -15.10 -25.54
C ALA A 830 -5.38 -14.51 -26.24
N THR A 831 -6.56 -14.78 -25.67
CA THR A 831 -7.84 -14.30 -26.21
C THR A 831 -7.93 -12.77 -26.14
N SER A 832 -7.53 -12.17 -25.00
CA SER A 832 -7.54 -10.72 -24.81
C SER A 832 -6.65 -10.00 -25.81
N ILE A 833 -5.49 -10.56 -26.16
CA ILE A 833 -4.56 -9.94 -27.12
C ILE A 833 -5.18 -9.89 -28.52
N ARG A 834 -5.76 -11.00 -28.98
CA ARG A 834 -6.47 -11.04 -30.28
C ARG A 834 -7.57 -9.99 -30.33
N ASP A 835 -8.41 -10.01 -29.30
CA ASP A 835 -9.59 -9.18 -29.19
C ASP A 835 -9.25 -7.69 -29.13
N GLU A 836 -8.26 -7.33 -28.32
CA GLU A 836 -7.78 -5.95 -28.19
C GLU A 836 -7.18 -5.43 -29.51
N GLU A 837 -6.41 -6.25 -30.23
CA GLU A 837 -5.85 -5.88 -31.54
C GLU A 837 -6.96 -5.60 -32.57
N LEU A 838 -8.01 -6.42 -32.61
CA LEU A 838 -9.18 -6.22 -33.47
C LEU A 838 -9.97 -4.96 -33.10
N ASP A 839 -10.17 -4.75 -31.78
CA ASP A 839 -10.91 -3.60 -31.28
C ASP A 839 -10.17 -2.30 -31.65
N PHE A 840 -8.84 -2.24 -31.48
CA PHE A 840 -8.04 -1.10 -31.93
C PHE A 840 -8.20 -0.81 -33.43
N GLU A 841 -8.13 -1.84 -34.28
CA GLU A 841 -8.24 -1.67 -35.73
C GLU A 841 -9.62 -1.13 -36.15
N ALA A 842 -10.69 -1.65 -35.54
CA ALA A 842 -12.05 -1.17 -35.78
C ALA A 842 -12.24 0.29 -35.32
N HIS A 843 -11.78 0.63 -34.11
CA HIS A 843 -11.91 1.98 -33.56
C HIS A 843 -11.08 3.01 -34.35
N ILE A 844 -9.82 2.69 -34.68
CA ILE A 844 -8.96 3.57 -35.49
C ILE A 844 -9.60 3.84 -36.85
N THR A 845 -10.09 2.79 -37.54
CA THR A 845 -10.72 2.94 -38.85
C THR A 845 -11.94 3.87 -38.78
N ARG A 846 -12.77 3.70 -37.75
CA ARG A 846 -13.96 4.54 -37.54
C ARG A 846 -13.60 5.99 -37.24
N VAL A 847 -12.67 6.22 -36.32
CA VAL A 847 -12.30 7.57 -35.84
C VAL A 847 -11.55 8.34 -36.91
N ASN A 848 -10.73 7.67 -37.73
CA ASN A 848 -9.95 8.32 -38.77
C ASN A 848 -10.83 9.06 -39.80
N ALA A 849 -12.09 8.65 -39.97
CA ALA A 849 -13.05 9.33 -40.84
C ALA A 849 -13.60 10.66 -40.27
N THR A 850 -13.56 10.84 -38.94
CA THR A 850 -14.19 11.99 -38.25
C THR A 850 -13.20 12.87 -37.50
N ASP A 851 -12.15 12.29 -36.93
CA ASP A 851 -11.14 12.96 -36.09
C ASP A 851 -9.76 12.30 -36.33
N SER A 852 -9.11 12.73 -37.41
CA SER A 852 -7.78 12.21 -37.79
C SER A 852 -6.71 12.40 -36.69
N PRO A 853 -6.62 13.54 -35.98
CA PRO A 853 -5.69 13.69 -34.86
C PRO A 853 -5.92 12.69 -33.71
N LEU A 854 -7.17 12.42 -33.32
CA LEU A 854 -7.47 11.42 -32.30
C LEU A 854 -7.14 10.00 -32.79
N ALA A 855 -7.40 9.69 -34.07
CA ALA A 855 -7.02 8.41 -34.67
C ALA A 855 -5.50 8.19 -34.63
N ALA A 856 -4.70 9.24 -34.86
CA ALA A 856 -3.24 9.16 -34.74
C ALA A 856 -2.80 8.83 -33.29
N GLU A 857 -3.45 9.40 -32.26
CA GLU A 857 -3.19 9.02 -30.86
C GLU A 857 -3.52 7.54 -30.60
N LEU A 858 -4.64 7.05 -31.14
CA LEU A 858 -5.03 5.64 -31.00
C LEU A 858 -4.03 4.70 -31.70
N CYS A 859 -3.52 5.08 -32.88
CA CYS A 859 -2.43 4.36 -33.55
C CYS A 859 -1.18 4.27 -32.67
N ASP A 860 -0.78 5.39 -32.05
CA ASP A 860 0.36 5.45 -31.14
C ASP A 860 0.19 4.50 -29.92
N ILE A 861 -1.02 4.45 -29.35
CA ILE A 861 -1.37 3.55 -28.24
C ILE A 861 -1.32 2.10 -28.71
N ARG A 862 -1.99 1.77 -29.83
CA ARG A 862 -2.00 0.44 -30.44
C ARG A 862 -0.58 -0.05 -30.72
N ASP A 863 0.27 0.78 -31.30
CA ASP A 863 1.63 0.39 -31.68
C ASP A 863 2.50 0.10 -30.45
N ARG A 864 2.31 0.85 -29.36
CA ARG A 864 2.94 0.52 -28.06
C ARG A 864 2.45 -0.82 -27.54
N ARG A 865 1.14 -1.06 -27.62
CA ARG A 865 0.50 -2.28 -27.13
C ARG A 865 0.92 -3.51 -27.93
N ILE A 866 0.89 -3.45 -29.26
CA ILE A 866 1.32 -4.53 -30.16
C ILE A 866 2.77 -4.94 -29.90
N ARG A 867 3.68 -3.97 -29.67
CA ARG A 867 5.08 -4.31 -29.34
C ARG A 867 5.19 -5.19 -28.10
N VAL A 868 4.40 -4.91 -27.06
CA VAL A 868 4.34 -5.74 -25.86
C VAL A 868 3.62 -7.07 -26.13
N ASN A 869 2.53 -7.06 -26.91
CA ASN A 869 1.79 -8.27 -27.29
C ASN A 869 2.63 -9.27 -28.09
N ARG A 870 3.61 -8.82 -28.88
CA ARG A 870 4.58 -9.70 -29.55
C ARG A 870 5.41 -10.51 -28.55
N LEU A 871 5.87 -9.87 -27.47
CA LEU A 871 6.59 -10.56 -26.38
C LEU A 871 5.67 -11.59 -25.70
N HIS A 872 4.41 -11.22 -25.47
CA HIS A 872 3.42 -12.13 -24.91
C HIS A 872 3.19 -13.35 -25.82
N LYS A 873 2.91 -13.15 -27.12
CA LYS A 873 2.71 -14.22 -28.11
C LYS A 873 3.89 -15.19 -28.14
N ALA A 874 5.12 -14.67 -28.15
CA ALA A 874 6.34 -15.50 -28.10
C ALA A 874 6.41 -16.33 -26.80
N ARG A 875 6.11 -15.73 -25.65
CA ARG A 875 6.14 -16.41 -24.35
C ARG A 875 5.03 -17.44 -24.19
N LEU A 876 3.82 -17.14 -24.67
CA LEU A 876 2.70 -18.08 -24.70
C LEU A 876 3.04 -19.32 -25.54
N SER A 877 3.70 -19.14 -26.68
CA SER A 877 4.20 -20.25 -27.50
C SER A 877 5.20 -21.12 -26.74
N GLN A 878 6.07 -20.54 -25.91
CA GLN A 878 6.97 -21.30 -25.03
C GLN A 878 6.23 -22.04 -23.91
N ILE A 879 5.12 -21.51 -23.40
CA ILE A 879 4.30 -22.22 -22.40
C ILE A 879 3.68 -23.47 -23.02
N HIS A 880 3.19 -23.38 -24.26
CA HIS A 880 2.56 -24.51 -24.96
C HIS A 880 3.50 -25.70 -25.22
N THR A 881 4.82 -25.49 -25.17
CA THR A 881 5.82 -26.56 -25.36
C THR A 881 6.28 -27.20 -24.05
N LEU A 882 5.80 -26.73 -22.90
CA LEU A 882 6.18 -27.28 -21.60
C LEU A 882 5.57 -28.67 -21.37
N ILE A 883 6.36 -29.59 -20.79
CA ILE A 883 6.01 -31.01 -20.59
C ILE A 883 4.66 -31.20 -19.89
N HIS A 884 4.36 -30.42 -18.85
CA HIS A 884 3.12 -30.57 -18.09
C HIS A 884 2.03 -29.58 -18.49
N PHE A 885 2.20 -28.83 -19.58
CA PHE A 885 1.11 -28.04 -20.14
C PHE A 885 0.03 -28.99 -20.69
N ASN A 886 -1.20 -28.83 -20.20
CA ASN A 886 -2.36 -29.59 -20.64
C ASN A 886 -3.59 -28.70 -20.83
N GLY A 887 -3.37 -27.39 -20.99
CA GLY A 887 -4.40 -26.41 -21.28
C GLY A 887 -4.81 -26.44 -22.76
N THR A 888 -5.90 -25.73 -23.05
CA THR A 888 -6.38 -25.53 -24.42
C THR A 888 -5.56 -24.44 -25.11
N THR A 889 -5.04 -24.73 -26.30
CA THR A 889 -4.28 -23.75 -27.10
C THR A 889 -5.16 -22.85 -27.97
N THR A 890 -6.40 -23.26 -28.23
CA THR A 890 -7.37 -22.44 -28.96
C THR A 890 -7.91 -21.31 -28.09
N MET A 891 -8.05 -20.13 -28.70
CA MET A 891 -8.65 -18.96 -28.04
C MET A 891 -10.16 -19.20 -27.80
N GLY A 892 -10.73 -18.49 -26.82
CA GLY A 892 -12.16 -18.60 -26.51
C GLY A 892 -12.97 -17.37 -26.93
N THR A 893 -14.19 -17.28 -26.40
CA THR A 893 -15.07 -16.11 -26.52
C THR A 893 -15.20 -15.47 -25.14
N ARG A 894 -14.91 -14.17 -25.05
CA ARG A 894 -15.06 -13.41 -23.81
C ARG A 894 -16.54 -13.33 -23.42
N ILE A 895 -16.86 -13.57 -22.15
CA ILE A 895 -18.21 -13.36 -21.62
C ILE A 895 -18.66 -11.93 -21.90
N GLY A 896 -19.83 -11.78 -22.53
CA GLY A 896 -20.44 -10.50 -22.86
C GLY A 896 -19.95 -9.86 -24.18
N ARG A 897 -19.02 -10.49 -24.91
CA ARG A 897 -18.66 -10.07 -26.27
C ARG A 897 -19.70 -10.62 -27.26
N VAL A 898 -20.38 -9.74 -27.99
CA VAL A 898 -21.32 -10.16 -29.06
C VAL A 898 -20.49 -10.69 -30.22
N GLY A 899 -20.69 -11.96 -30.60
CA GLY A 899 -19.83 -12.67 -31.55
C GLY A 899 -19.71 -11.97 -32.90
N THR A 900 -18.49 -11.60 -33.27
CA THR A 900 -18.09 -11.48 -34.67
C THR A 900 -17.58 -12.85 -35.10
N GLU A 901 -18.39 -13.60 -35.85
CA GLU A 901 -17.97 -14.82 -36.54
C GLU A 901 -16.87 -14.47 -37.56
N THR A 902 -15.62 -14.44 -37.12
CA THR A 902 -14.45 -14.55 -37.99
C THR A 902 -13.40 -15.43 -37.33
N ASP A 903 -13.75 -16.71 -37.15
CA ASP A 903 -12.74 -17.77 -37.11
C ASP A 903 -12.10 -17.85 -38.50
N LYS A 904 -11.03 -17.09 -38.70
CA LYS A 904 -10.03 -17.40 -39.73
C LYS A 904 -8.73 -17.76 -39.04
N ASP A 905 -8.54 -19.08 -39.01
CA ASP A 905 -7.31 -19.83 -38.89
C ASP A 905 -6.06 -18.95 -39.16
N MET A 906 -5.28 -18.69 -38.11
CA MET A 906 -4.00 -17.98 -38.25
C MET A 906 -2.99 -18.97 -38.82
N GLY A 907 -2.93 -19.02 -40.16
CA GLY A 907 -1.94 -19.75 -40.91
C GLY A 907 -0.52 -19.32 -40.51
N CYS A 908 0.33 -20.33 -40.34
CA CYS A 908 1.76 -20.20 -40.13
C CYS A 908 2.43 -19.59 -41.37
N ASP A 909 2.51 -18.27 -41.45
CA ASP A 909 3.39 -17.59 -42.41
C ASP A 909 4.80 -17.50 -41.81
N ARG A 910 5.59 -18.52 -42.14
CA ARG A 910 7.06 -18.45 -42.09
C ARG A 910 7.53 -17.52 -43.22
N GLU A 911 7.72 -16.24 -42.91
CA GLU A 911 8.67 -15.43 -43.67
C GLU A 911 10.06 -15.65 -43.08
N VAL A 912 10.86 -16.42 -43.82
CA VAL A 912 12.30 -16.55 -43.62
C VAL A 912 12.94 -15.29 -44.18
N ASP A 913 13.19 -14.30 -43.32
CA ASP A 913 14.15 -13.24 -43.64
C ASP A 913 15.52 -13.64 -43.11
N GLY A 914 16.41 -13.97 -44.05
CA GLY A 914 17.78 -14.35 -43.79
C GLY A 914 18.62 -13.10 -43.55
N THR A 915 18.84 -12.77 -42.28
CA THR A 915 19.98 -11.96 -41.86
C THR A 915 20.79 -12.76 -40.85
N GLU A 916 21.89 -13.35 -41.33
CA GLU A 916 22.96 -13.86 -40.49
C GLU A 916 23.50 -12.70 -39.65
N VAL A 917 23.19 -12.73 -38.35
CA VAL A 917 23.92 -11.94 -37.35
C VAL A 917 24.91 -12.90 -36.71
N SER A 918 26.18 -12.59 -36.93
CA SER A 918 27.36 -13.26 -36.41
C SER A 918 27.30 -13.44 -34.90
N ALA A 919 27.58 -14.66 -34.46
CA ALA A 919 27.84 -15.01 -33.08
C ALA A 919 29.15 -14.36 -32.63
N ASP A 920 29.06 -13.37 -31.76
CA ASP A 920 30.17 -12.85 -30.98
C ASP A 920 29.86 -13.00 -29.49
N GLY A 921 30.91 -13.40 -28.75
CA GLY A 921 30.84 -14.12 -27.49
C GLY A 921 30.19 -13.37 -26.33
N GLU A 922 29.36 -14.11 -25.59
CA GLU A 922 28.99 -13.80 -24.23
C GLU A 922 30.21 -14.07 -23.32
N ASP A 923 30.70 -13.01 -22.69
CA ASP A 923 31.57 -13.12 -21.52
C ASP A 923 30.80 -13.80 -20.37
N PRO A 924 31.40 -14.77 -19.66
CA PRO A 924 30.77 -15.39 -18.51
C PRO A 924 30.70 -14.39 -17.35
N GLU A 925 29.49 -14.19 -16.81
CA GLU A 925 29.32 -13.55 -15.50
C GLU A 925 30.13 -14.32 -14.44
N PRO A 926 30.79 -13.61 -13.50
CA PRO A 926 31.62 -14.26 -12.50
C PRO A 926 30.77 -15.07 -11.52
N ASP A 927 31.06 -16.37 -11.45
CA ASP A 927 30.64 -17.29 -10.39
C ASP A 927 30.90 -16.67 -9.00
N GLU A 928 29.82 -16.33 -8.27
CA GLU A 928 29.85 -16.05 -6.84
C GLU A 928 29.89 -17.34 -5.99
N ASP A 929 30.47 -18.42 -6.51
CA ASP A 929 30.77 -19.64 -5.76
C ASP A 929 32.15 -19.53 -5.08
N ASN A 930 32.26 -18.61 -4.10
CA ASN A 930 33.24 -18.77 -3.03
C ASN A 930 32.85 -18.08 -1.70
N ALA A 931 31.56 -18.14 -1.35
CA ALA A 931 31.07 -17.66 -0.05
C ALA A 931 30.86 -18.78 0.99
N MET A 932 31.13 -20.05 0.66
CA MET A 932 30.98 -21.17 1.61
C MET A 932 32.20 -21.38 2.54
N ALA A 933 33.40 -20.95 2.15
CA ALA A 933 34.61 -21.16 2.97
C ALA A 933 34.68 -20.19 4.18
N VAL A 934 34.10 -18.99 4.07
CA VAL A 934 34.07 -18.00 5.17
C VAL A 934 32.88 -18.25 6.12
N GLN A 935 31.85 -18.96 5.65
CA GLN A 935 30.64 -19.27 6.43
C GLN A 935 30.84 -20.39 7.47
N LEU A 936 31.80 -21.29 7.27
CA LEU A 936 32.11 -22.34 8.26
C LEU A 936 32.91 -21.81 9.46
N ALA A 937 33.79 -20.82 9.26
CA ALA A 937 34.60 -20.23 10.35
C ALA A 937 33.77 -19.37 11.34
N THR A 938 32.59 -18.88 10.92
CA THR A 938 31.74 -18.01 11.76
C THR A 938 30.77 -18.81 12.64
N LEU A 939 30.52 -20.08 12.30
CA LEU A 939 29.64 -20.98 13.06
C LEU A 939 30.33 -21.54 14.31
N GLU A 940 31.64 -21.82 14.28
CA GLU A 940 32.39 -22.27 15.47
C GLU A 940 32.48 -21.17 16.54
N ILE A 941 32.72 -19.91 16.13
CA ILE A 941 32.78 -18.75 17.03
C ILE A 941 31.41 -18.48 17.69
N PHE A 942 30.30 -18.81 17.01
CA PHE A 942 28.95 -18.66 17.54
C PHE A 942 28.58 -19.73 18.58
N TYR A 943 29.11 -20.96 18.45
CA TYR A 943 28.90 -22.02 19.44
C TYR A 943 29.73 -21.83 20.72
N GLU A 944 30.96 -21.30 20.63
CA GLU A 944 31.78 -20.99 21.81
C GLU A 944 31.22 -19.84 22.67
N GLN A 945 30.55 -18.86 22.06
CA GLN A 945 29.95 -17.73 22.78
C GLN A 945 28.66 -18.09 23.54
N LEU A 946 28.07 -19.25 23.28
CA LEU A 946 26.86 -19.73 23.97
C LEU A 946 27.16 -20.57 25.23
N SER A 947 28.41 -20.97 25.47
CA SER A 947 28.74 -21.96 26.52
C SER A 947 29.37 -21.46 27.82
N VAL A 948 29.71 -20.18 28.01
CA VAL A 948 30.34 -19.75 29.29
C VAL A 948 29.84 -18.40 29.78
N ARG A 949 28.94 -18.43 30.77
CA ARG A 949 28.93 -17.52 31.94
C ARG A 949 28.28 -18.25 33.12
N ALA A 950 29.08 -19.11 33.77
CA ALA A 950 28.89 -19.44 35.17
C ALA A 950 29.99 -18.72 35.94
N ALA A 951 29.59 -17.91 36.91
CA ALA A 951 30.49 -17.27 37.85
C ALA A 951 31.16 -18.32 38.73
N THR A 952 32.45 -18.13 39.00
CA THR A 952 33.11 -18.64 40.21
C THR A 952 33.97 -17.50 40.74
N ASP A 953 33.50 -16.90 41.84
CA ASP A 953 34.35 -16.27 42.84
C ASP A 953 35.24 -17.35 43.47
N ASP A 954 36.53 -17.03 43.64
CA ASP A 954 37.43 -17.35 44.76
C ASP A 954 38.89 -17.57 44.30
N GLU A 955 39.76 -16.78 44.95
CA GLU A 955 41.25 -16.71 44.98
C GLU A 955 42.03 -16.23 43.74
#